data_AF-A0A8T2BZZ8-F1
#
_entry.id   AF-A0A8T2BZZ8-F1
#
_cell.length_a   1.000
_cell.length_b   1.000
_cell.length_c   1.000
_cell.angle_alpha   90.00
_cell.angle_beta   90.00
_cell.angle_gamma   90.00
#
_symmetry.space_group_name_H-M   'P 1'
#
loop_
_entity.id
_entity.type
_entity.pdbx_description
1 polymer ?
#
loop_
_entity_poly.entity_id
_entity_poly.type
_entity_poly.pdbx_seq_one_letter_code
_entity_poly.pdbx_strand_id
1 'polypeptide(L)'
;MSFNRSINVSHDAVVVKPERGTMLQSFSPRSHGSKGYSLPQDSEENRGSVGQSAGQSSTSVVDQVRSPADDAGVTSSSTICPAPVCRQFWKAGNYNDELSSKSQQPNGKNYLHVHPMFLHSNATSHKWAFGAVAELLDNAVDEIQNGATFVIVDKTTNPRDGTTALLIQDDGGGMDPQAMRHCMGFGFSDKKSDSAIGRYGNGFKTSTMRLGADVIVFSRHSKNQTLTQSIGLLSYTYLTRTGHDRIVVPILDYEFKASAGEFKPLQDREHFISSLSILLEWSPFSTEAELLQQFDDVGPHGTKVIIYNMWLNSDAKLELDFDSVAEDILIEGSIKKTGSKIVNDHIASRFSYSLRVYLSILYLRIPETFKIILRGKVVEHHNVADDLMHPQYILYKPQAAGSEEAVVVTTIGFLKEAPKVNLHGFCVYHKNRLIMPFWQVISYSSSRGRGVVGVLEANFVEPTHNKQDFEKTVLLQKLENRLKEMTVEYWSCHCVLIGYQVNKKPRLQIPQNVQPAGRQALSPPPGFQAVFPQGNSTSLPRFSAKPVLLEKRKEHPDSVASAASKRKVGNDGFTVPGQNRVEQFIHGSASQSQDIETVKLMEKNKNLRAKCLDHKVRSQNLEVKAMNLRSELENVKSEYERLMVELQALDLVKGEHRRNVNT
;
A
#
# COMPACT_ATOMS: atom_id res chain seq x y z
N MET A 1 -38.65 33.96 17.43
CA MET A 1 -38.58 35.35 16.92
C MET A 1 -37.59 35.37 15.78
N SER A 2 -38.00 35.87 14.62
CA SER A 2 -37.19 35.85 13.39
C SER A 2 -36.18 36.98 13.36
N PHE A 3 -34.98 36.75 12.83
CA PHE A 3 -34.10 37.81 12.36
C PHE A 3 -33.54 37.49 10.98
N ASN A 4 -34.14 38.12 9.97
CA ASN A 4 -33.55 38.25 8.64
C ASN A 4 -32.29 39.12 8.73
N ARG A 5 -31.27 38.77 7.94
CA ARG A 5 -30.30 39.76 7.45
C ARG A 5 -29.93 39.49 6.00
N SER A 6 -30.62 40.19 5.11
CA SER A 6 -30.23 40.34 3.71
C SER A 6 -28.93 41.12 3.63
N ILE A 7 -27.96 40.65 2.84
CA ILE A 7 -26.83 41.45 2.36
C ILE A 7 -26.85 41.36 0.84
N ASN A 8 -26.76 42.52 0.19
CA ASN A 8 -26.99 42.70 -1.24
C ASN A 8 -25.90 43.64 -1.77
N VAL A 9 -24.89 43.12 -2.46
CA VAL A 9 -23.76 43.92 -2.98
C VAL A 9 -23.31 43.42 -4.37
N SER A 10 -23.62 44.25 -5.37
CA SER A 10 -23.01 44.44 -6.71
C SER A 10 -22.48 43.24 -7.52
N HIS A 11 -23.10 43.05 -8.70
CA HIS A 11 -22.40 42.61 -9.90
C HIS A 11 -21.31 43.61 -10.32
N ASP A 12 -20.15 43.10 -10.73
CA ASP A 12 -19.28 43.76 -11.70
C ASP A 12 -19.08 42.81 -12.89
N ALA A 13 -19.35 43.31 -14.10
CA ALA A 13 -19.32 42.52 -15.33
C ALA A 13 -18.13 42.93 -16.21
N VAL A 14 -17.17 42.01 -16.39
CA VAL A 14 -16.07 42.21 -17.35
C VAL A 14 -16.46 41.61 -18.71
N VAL A 15 -16.66 42.49 -19.68
CA VAL A 15 -16.99 42.15 -21.07
C VAL A 15 -15.73 41.72 -21.82
N VAL A 16 -15.75 40.54 -22.43
CA VAL A 16 -14.76 40.13 -23.45
C VAL A 16 -15.51 39.79 -24.74
N LYS A 17 -15.22 40.53 -25.81
CA LYS A 17 -15.77 40.29 -27.16
C LYS A 17 -14.97 39.18 -27.86
N PRO A 18 -15.61 38.32 -28.68
CA PRO A 18 -14.91 37.44 -29.61
C PRO A 18 -14.68 38.14 -30.95
N GLU A 19 -13.48 38.00 -31.53
CA GLU A 19 -13.22 38.40 -32.92
C GLU A 19 -13.55 37.28 -33.91
N ARG A 20 -14.05 37.64 -35.09
CA ARG A 20 -14.31 36.73 -36.21
C ARG A 20 -13.14 36.74 -37.19
N GLY A 21 -12.69 35.56 -37.60
CA GLY A 21 -11.91 35.34 -38.83
C GLY A 21 -12.61 34.30 -39.70
N THR A 22 -12.68 34.52 -41.02
CA THR A 22 -13.66 33.88 -41.91
C THR A 22 -13.03 32.87 -42.87
N MET A 23 -13.71 31.73 -43.08
CA MET A 23 -13.70 30.77 -44.20
C MET A 23 -12.48 30.67 -45.17
N LEU A 24 -12.15 29.43 -45.60
CA LEU A 24 -12.46 28.98 -46.97
C LEU A 24 -12.27 27.46 -47.23
N GLN A 25 -13.31 26.89 -47.86
CA GLN A 25 -13.37 25.80 -48.84
C GLN A 25 -12.89 24.34 -48.57
N SER A 26 -13.86 23.46 -48.86
CA SER A 26 -13.81 22.02 -49.17
C SER A 26 -12.99 21.64 -50.40
N PHE A 27 -12.60 20.36 -50.54
CA PHE A 27 -12.88 19.52 -51.73
C PHE A 27 -12.58 18.01 -51.47
N SER A 28 -13.38 17.14 -52.09
CA SER A 28 -13.13 15.69 -52.33
C SER A 28 -13.48 15.40 -53.79
N PRO A 29 -12.83 14.44 -54.49
CA PRO A 29 -13.54 13.16 -54.74
C PRO A 29 -12.66 11.90 -55.05
N ARG A 30 -13.29 10.70 -54.96
CA ARG A 30 -13.25 9.47 -55.84
C ARG A 30 -11.92 8.98 -56.50
N SER A 31 -11.69 7.71 -56.90
CA SER A 31 -12.12 6.31 -56.66
C SER A 31 -11.71 5.46 -57.91
N HIS A 32 -11.59 4.12 -57.80
CA HIS A 32 -11.12 3.13 -58.84
C HIS A 32 -9.58 3.11 -59.09
N GLY A 33 -8.88 2.06 -59.55
CA GLY A 33 -9.21 0.66 -59.93
C GLY A 33 -8.46 0.23 -61.22
N SER A 34 -8.06 -1.02 -61.53
CA SER A 34 -8.05 -2.34 -60.83
C SER A 34 -7.30 -3.41 -61.69
N LYS A 35 -7.10 -4.66 -61.17
CA LYS A 35 -6.54 -5.89 -61.83
C LYS A 35 -4.99 -6.03 -61.91
N GLY A 36 -4.39 -7.23 -61.89
CA GLY A 36 -4.92 -8.58 -61.57
C GLY A 36 -4.06 -9.77 -62.09
N TYR A 37 -4.27 -10.97 -61.50
CA TYR A 37 -3.89 -12.35 -61.96
C TYR A 37 -2.37 -12.69 -62.00
N SER A 38 -1.87 -13.92 -61.75
CA SER A 38 -2.38 -15.28 -62.08
C SER A 38 -2.01 -16.44 -61.09
N LEU A 39 -2.61 -17.61 -61.34
CA LEU A 39 -2.71 -18.92 -60.61
C LEU A 39 -1.56 -19.95 -60.94
N PRO A 40 -1.58 -21.25 -60.50
CA PRO A 40 -1.91 -21.89 -59.19
C PRO A 40 -0.99 -23.10 -58.75
N GLN A 41 -1.35 -23.74 -57.61
CA GLN A 41 -1.07 -25.15 -57.16
C GLN A 41 0.39 -25.57 -56.79
N ASP A 42 0.67 -26.44 -55.79
CA ASP A 42 -0.16 -27.38 -54.99
C ASP A 42 0.23 -27.42 -53.47
N SER A 43 -0.59 -28.12 -52.67
CA SER A 43 -0.40 -28.65 -51.27
C SER A 43 1.02 -28.62 -50.66
N GLU A 44 1.31 -28.30 -49.40
CA GLU A 44 0.54 -28.11 -48.14
C GLU A 44 1.45 -27.33 -47.14
N GLU A 45 1.19 -27.04 -45.86
CA GLU A 45 0.16 -27.45 -44.87
C GLU A 45 -0.06 -26.26 -43.88
N ASN A 46 -0.85 -26.43 -42.82
CA ASN A 46 -1.16 -25.40 -41.82
C ASN A 46 0.04 -25.10 -40.88
N ARG A 47 0.46 -23.85 -40.57
CA ARG A 47 -0.22 -22.61 -40.11
C ARG A 47 -1.04 -22.74 -38.81
N GLY A 48 -0.97 -21.80 -37.89
CA GLY A 48 -0.14 -20.58 -37.85
C GLY A 48 -0.40 -19.72 -36.62
N SER A 49 0.53 -18.80 -36.36
CA SER A 49 0.53 -17.88 -35.21
C SER A 49 0.08 -16.47 -35.60
N VAL A 50 -0.49 -15.72 -34.63
CA VAL A 50 -0.41 -14.24 -34.43
C VAL A 50 -0.69 -13.29 -35.62
N GLY A 51 -1.64 -12.36 -35.46
CA GLY A 51 -1.67 -11.12 -36.27
C GLY A 51 -2.94 -10.27 -36.25
N GLN A 52 -3.01 -9.29 -35.33
CA GLN A 52 -3.75 -7.99 -35.35
C GLN A 52 -4.90 -7.73 -36.35
N SER A 53 -6.04 -7.22 -35.87
CA SER A 53 -6.53 -5.85 -36.22
C SER A 53 -7.77 -5.39 -35.42
N ALA A 54 -7.91 -4.06 -35.34
CA ALA A 54 -9.10 -3.19 -35.19
C ALA A 54 -10.36 -3.66 -34.41
N GLY A 55 -10.90 -2.74 -33.60
CA GLY A 55 -12.05 -2.99 -32.73
C GLY A 55 -13.42 -2.96 -33.42
N GLN A 56 -14.36 -3.70 -32.83
CA GLN A 56 -15.80 -3.50 -32.96
C GLN A 56 -16.45 -3.62 -31.57
N SER A 57 -17.39 -2.73 -31.27
CA SER A 57 -18.17 -2.76 -30.03
C SER A 57 -19.10 -3.97 -30.02
N SER A 58 -18.95 -4.88 -29.05
CA SER A 58 -19.87 -6.00 -28.85
C SER A 58 -20.95 -5.65 -27.82
N THR A 59 -22.11 -5.26 -28.32
CA THR A 59 -23.35 -5.10 -27.52
C THR A 59 -23.73 -6.39 -26.82
N SER A 60 -24.02 -6.33 -25.51
CA SER A 60 -24.57 -7.45 -24.75
C SER A 60 -25.99 -7.79 -25.22
N VAL A 61 -26.17 -9.01 -25.72
CA VAL A 61 -27.50 -9.55 -26.05
C VAL A 61 -28.18 -10.03 -24.76
N VAL A 62 -29.45 -9.64 -24.59
CA VAL A 62 -30.29 -9.98 -23.45
C VAL A 62 -31.07 -11.26 -23.76
N ASP A 63 -30.93 -12.30 -22.94
CA ASP A 63 -31.80 -13.48 -23.03
C ASP A 63 -33.13 -13.21 -22.33
N GLN A 64 -34.20 -13.09 -23.10
CA GLN A 64 -35.57 -13.05 -22.60
C GLN A 64 -36.02 -14.46 -22.20
N VAL A 65 -36.31 -14.67 -20.91
CA VAL A 65 -37.00 -15.87 -20.45
C VAL A 65 -38.51 -15.66 -20.62
N ARG A 66 -39.14 -16.41 -21.53
CA ARG A 66 -40.61 -16.51 -21.62
C ARG A 66 -41.14 -17.49 -20.58
N SER A 67 -42.19 -17.09 -19.88
CA SER A 67 -42.99 -17.97 -19.01
C SER A 67 -43.84 -18.96 -19.83
N PRO A 68 -43.94 -20.25 -19.41
CA PRO A 68 -44.99 -21.16 -19.85
C PRO A 68 -46.32 -20.87 -19.14
N ALA A 69 -47.43 -21.31 -19.73
CA ALA A 69 -48.78 -21.09 -19.24
C ALA A 69 -49.20 -22.06 -18.11
N ASP A 70 -50.34 -21.74 -17.48
CA ASP A 70 -50.94 -22.47 -16.36
C ASP A 70 -51.13 -23.98 -16.63
N ASP A 71 -50.83 -24.79 -15.61
CA ASP A 71 -51.50 -26.08 -15.41
C ASP A 71 -51.76 -26.30 -13.91
N ALA A 72 -52.94 -26.82 -13.57
CA ALA A 72 -53.49 -26.78 -12.22
C ALA A 72 -53.19 -28.08 -11.45
N GLY A 73 -52.21 -28.04 -10.53
CA GLY A 73 -51.84 -29.19 -9.69
C GLY A 73 -51.68 -28.82 -8.22
N VAL A 74 -52.67 -29.18 -7.39
CA VAL A 74 -52.65 -28.95 -5.93
C VAL A 74 -51.55 -29.79 -5.28
N THR A 75 -50.52 -29.14 -4.72
CA THR A 75 -49.65 -29.73 -3.69
C THR A 75 -49.32 -28.72 -2.60
N SER A 76 -49.24 -29.20 -1.36
CA SER A 76 -49.36 -28.40 -0.14
C SER A 76 -48.16 -27.48 0.13
N SER A 77 -48.44 -26.23 0.48
CA SER A 77 -47.46 -25.28 1.01
C SER A 77 -46.96 -25.70 2.40
N SER A 78 -45.86 -26.45 2.44
CA SER A 78 -45.12 -26.68 3.68
C SER A 78 -44.26 -25.46 3.99
N THR A 79 -44.57 -24.75 5.08
CA THR A 79 -43.80 -23.59 5.55
C THR A 79 -42.50 -24.05 6.20
N ILE A 80 -41.55 -24.49 5.38
CA ILE A 80 -40.20 -24.86 5.85
C ILE A 80 -39.49 -23.56 6.26
N CYS A 81 -39.30 -23.39 7.56
CA CYS A 81 -38.51 -22.28 8.10
C CYS A 81 -37.08 -22.38 7.55
N PRO A 82 -36.53 -21.34 6.89
CA PRO A 82 -35.14 -21.36 6.43
C PRO A 82 -34.21 -21.63 7.61
N ALA A 83 -33.28 -22.58 7.45
CA ALA A 83 -32.34 -22.94 8.50
C ALA A 83 -31.58 -21.69 9.00
N PRO A 84 -31.31 -21.55 10.31
CA PRO A 84 -30.64 -20.37 10.85
C PRO A 84 -29.28 -20.15 10.15
N VAL A 85 -29.13 -19.00 9.48
CA VAL A 85 -27.87 -18.64 8.82
C VAL A 85 -26.76 -18.61 9.87
N CYS A 86 -25.74 -19.45 9.65
CA CYS A 86 -24.60 -19.53 10.56
C CYS A 86 -23.84 -18.19 10.54
N ARG A 87 -23.99 -17.38 11.58
CA ARG A 87 -23.26 -16.10 11.74
C ARG A 87 -21.82 -16.28 12.22
N GLN A 88 -21.30 -17.51 12.31
CA GLN A 88 -19.91 -17.78 12.65
C GLN A 88 -19.09 -18.03 11.39
N PHE A 89 -18.21 -17.08 11.02
CA PHE A 89 -17.46 -17.12 9.75
C PHE A 89 -16.79 -18.48 9.51
N TRP A 90 -16.00 -18.98 10.46
CA TRP A 90 -15.26 -20.25 10.32
C TRP A 90 -16.13 -21.53 10.36
N LYS A 91 -17.45 -21.41 10.50
CA LYS A 91 -18.42 -22.51 10.39
C LYS A 91 -19.45 -22.31 9.27
N ALA A 92 -19.44 -21.14 8.62
CA ALA A 92 -20.28 -20.90 7.46
C ALA A 92 -19.84 -21.81 6.30
N GLY A 93 -20.79 -22.19 5.46
CA GLY A 93 -20.52 -22.95 4.24
C GLY A 93 -20.52 -24.47 4.32
N ASN A 94 -20.68 -25.05 5.51
CA ASN A 94 -21.06 -26.45 5.62
C ASN A 94 -22.58 -26.57 5.52
N TYR A 95 -23.10 -26.81 4.31
CA TYR A 95 -24.49 -27.19 4.08
C TYR A 95 -24.60 -28.69 3.80
N ASN A 96 -25.65 -29.34 4.30
CA ASN A 96 -25.97 -30.72 3.95
C ASN A 96 -26.45 -30.76 2.48
N ASP A 97 -25.90 -31.66 1.66
CA ASP A 97 -26.18 -31.78 0.22
C ASP A 97 -27.63 -32.22 -0.13
N GLU A 98 -28.45 -32.53 0.88
CA GLU A 98 -29.77 -33.18 0.77
C GLU A 98 -30.85 -32.34 0.04
N LEU A 99 -30.57 -31.07 -0.28
CA LEU A 99 -31.51 -30.14 -0.94
C LEU A 99 -31.05 -29.68 -2.34
N SER A 100 -30.05 -30.33 -2.94
CA SER A 100 -29.58 -30.02 -4.30
C SER A 100 -30.57 -30.47 -5.40
N SER A 101 -31.59 -29.66 -5.66
CA SER A 101 -32.56 -29.89 -6.75
C SER A 101 -31.88 -29.84 -8.12
N LYS A 102 -31.74 -31.00 -8.77
CA LYS A 102 -31.13 -31.12 -10.10
C LYS A 102 -32.02 -30.51 -11.19
N SER A 103 -31.66 -29.32 -11.68
CA SER A 103 -32.17 -28.79 -12.95
C SER A 103 -31.06 -28.75 -14.00
N GLN A 104 -31.01 -29.75 -14.88
CA GLN A 104 -30.20 -29.69 -16.10
C GLN A 104 -31.07 -29.28 -17.30
N GLN A 105 -30.79 -28.11 -17.87
CA GLN A 105 -31.16 -27.74 -19.24
C GLN A 105 -29.91 -27.17 -19.91
N PRO A 106 -29.22 -27.92 -20.79
CA PRO A 106 -27.97 -27.48 -21.38
C PRO A 106 -28.22 -26.61 -22.62
N ASN A 107 -28.23 -25.29 -22.45
CA ASN A 107 -28.33 -24.34 -23.57
C ASN A 107 -27.18 -23.33 -23.56
N GLY A 108 -26.42 -23.32 -24.66
CA GLY A 108 -25.71 -22.12 -25.17
C GLY A 108 -24.57 -21.53 -24.31
N LYS A 109 -23.35 -22.07 -24.47
CA LYS A 109 -22.06 -21.61 -23.92
C LYS A 109 -21.83 -21.93 -22.44
N ASN A 110 -20.82 -22.75 -22.18
CA ASN A 110 -20.34 -23.10 -20.85
C ASN A 110 -19.58 -21.91 -20.23
N TYR A 111 -20.29 -20.95 -19.65
CA TYR A 111 -19.70 -19.98 -18.74
C TYR A 111 -19.32 -20.65 -17.42
N LEU A 112 -18.28 -20.17 -16.75
CA LEU A 112 -17.91 -20.67 -15.43
C LEU A 112 -18.97 -20.25 -14.40
N HIS A 113 -19.81 -21.19 -13.97
CA HIS A 113 -20.82 -20.93 -12.96
C HIS A 113 -20.18 -20.82 -11.57
N VAL A 114 -20.27 -19.64 -10.97
CA VAL A 114 -19.76 -19.37 -9.61
C VAL A 114 -20.93 -19.47 -8.62
N HIS A 115 -20.96 -20.57 -7.87
CA HIS A 115 -21.93 -20.80 -6.80
C HIS A 115 -21.74 -19.78 -5.66
N PRO A 116 -22.80 -19.29 -4.98
CA PRO A 116 -22.68 -18.31 -3.89
C PRO A 116 -21.72 -18.71 -2.76
N MET A 117 -21.52 -20.02 -2.55
CA MET A 117 -20.51 -20.52 -1.61
C MET A 117 -19.08 -20.04 -1.88
N PHE A 118 -18.76 -19.71 -3.13
CA PHE A 118 -17.45 -19.16 -3.49
C PHE A 118 -17.16 -17.84 -2.77
N LEU A 119 -18.18 -17.01 -2.46
CA LEU A 119 -18.01 -15.76 -1.71
C LEU A 119 -17.34 -16.01 -0.35
N HIS A 120 -17.86 -17.00 0.39
CA HIS A 120 -17.30 -17.40 1.67
C HIS A 120 -15.92 -18.04 1.50
N SER A 121 -15.78 -19.04 0.62
CA SER A 121 -14.51 -19.76 0.42
C SER A 121 -13.37 -18.82 0.01
N ASN A 122 -13.62 -17.86 -0.87
CA ASN A 122 -12.66 -16.84 -1.30
C ASN A 122 -12.25 -15.92 -0.13
N ALA A 123 -13.22 -15.52 0.72
CA ALA A 123 -12.99 -14.67 1.90
C ALA A 123 -12.05 -15.30 2.94
N THR A 124 -11.94 -16.64 3.00
CA THR A 124 -11.06 -17.34 3.96
C THR A 124 -9.56 -17.03 3.80
N SER A 125 -9.15 -16.41 2.67
CA SER A 125 -7.77 -15.95 2.47
C SER A 125 -7.34 -14.84 3.44
N HIS A 126 -8.27 -14.04 3.96
CA HIS A 126 -8.00 -13.08 5.03
C HIS A 126 -8.18 -13.74 6.40
N LYS A 127 -7.08 -14.14 7.05
CA LYS A 127 -7.13 -14.63 8.44
C LYS A 127 -7.37 -13.51 9.45
N TRP A 128 -6.75 -12.35 9.23
CA TRP A 128 -6.81 -11.16 10.10
C TRP A 128 -7.74 -10.09 9.53
N ALA A 129 -8.73 -9.65 10.33
CA ALA A 129 -9.76 -8.71 9.88
C ALA A 129 -9.22 -7.35 9.40
N PHE A 130 -8.19 -6.79 10.04
CA PHE A 130 -7.62 -5.52 9.58
C PHE A 130 -6.96 -5.62 8.19
N GLY A 131 -6.48 -6.80 7.80
CA GLY A 131 -6.00 -7.04 6.44
C GLY A 131 -7.11 -6.89 5.39
N ALA A 132 -8.34 -7.28 5.73
CA ALA A 132 -9.53 -7.05 4.89
C ALA A 132 -9.96 -5.58 4.91
N VAL A 133 -9.92 -4.88 6.05
CA VAL A 133 -10.18 -3.43 6.09
C VAL A 133 -9.18 -2.68 5.19
N ALA A 134 -7.90 -3.03 5.24
CA ALA A 134 -6.87 -2.40 4.42
C ALA A 134 -7.04 -2.62 2.91
N GLU A 135 -7.59 -3.76 2.45
CA GLU A 135 -7.98 -3.95 1.04
C GLU A 135 -9.00 -2.92 0.55
N LEU A 136 -9.89 -2.45 1.44
CA LEU A 136 -10.90 -1.46 1.12
C LEU A 136 -10.31 -0.05 1.10
N LEU A 137 -9.39 0.27 2.02
CA LEU A 137 -8.63 1.52 1.99
C LEU A 137 -7.68 1.60 0.79
N ASP A 138 -7.09 0.48 0.35
CA ASP A 138 -6.26 0.43 -0.86
C ASP A 138 -7.04 0.94 -2.08
N ASN A 139 -8.36 0.72 -2.15
CA ASN A 139 -9.19 1.24 -3.23
C ASN A 139 -9.39 2.76 -3.14
N ALA A 140 -9.66 3.31 -1.95
CA ALA A 140 -9.78 4.75 -1.76
C ALA A 140 -8.45 5.50 -1.94
N VAL A 141 -7.32 4.88 -1.58
CA VAL A 141 -5.97 5.44 -1.81
C VAL A 141 -5.60 5.42 -3.29
N ASP A 142 -5.98 4.37 -4.04
CA ASP A 142 -5.84 4.35 -5.49
C ASP A 142 -6.69 5.46 -6.18
N GLU A 143 -7.72 6.01 -5.53
CA GLU A 143 -8.56 7.12 -6.03
C GLU A 143 -7.99 8.53 -5.76
N ILE A 144 -6.84 8.67 -5.08
CA ILE A 144 -6.18 9.99 -4.91
C ILE A 144 -5.86 10.63 -6.27
N GLN A 145 -5.52 9.83 -7.28
CA GLN A 145 -5.29 10.31 -8.65
C GLN A 145 -6.56 10.87 -9.33
N ASN A 146 -7.74 10.50 -8.83
CA ASN A 146 -9.06 10.96 -9.29
C ASN A 146 -9.63 12.07 -8.39
N GLY A 147 -8.85 12.58 -7.43
CA GLY A 147 -9.22 13.73 -6.59
C GLY A 147 -9.67 13.40 -5.16
N ALA A 148 -9.58 12.14 -4.71
CA ALA A 148 -9.91 11.79 -3.33
C ALA A 148 -9.06 12.59 -2.33
N THR A 149 -9.69 13.15 -1.30
CA THR A 149 -9.05 13.89 -0.19
C THR A 149 -9.24 13.20 1.17
N PHE A 150 -10.14 12.23 1.29
CA PHE A 150 -10.25 11.41 2.49
C PHE A 150 -10.81 10.00 2.27
N VAL A 151 -10.60 9.15 3.28
CA VAL A 151 -11.41 7.95 3.52
C VAL A 151 -11.82 7.90 4.99
N ILE A 152 -13.10 7.73 5.24
CA ILE A 152 -13.71 7.51 6.55
C ILE A 152 -13.87 6.01 6.78
N VAL A 153 -13.55 5.56 8.00
CA VAL A 153 -13.87 4.24 8.53
C VAL A 153 -14.60 4.44 9.85
N ASP A 154 -15.86 4.02 9.94
CA ASP A 154 -16.67 4.24 11.15
C ASP A 154 -17.61 3.09 11.51
N LYS A 155 -18.11 3.12 12.74
CA LYS A 155 -19.24 2.31 13.19
C LYS A 155 -20.52 2.94 12.65
N THR A 156 -21.38 2.15 12.05
CA THR A 156 -22.78 2.53 11.80
C THR A 156 -23.73 1.48 12.36
N THR A 157 -25.01 1.79 12.38
CA THR A 157 -26.07 0.91 12.90
C THR A 157 -26.99 0.55 11.74
N ASN A 158 -27.27 -0.74 11.58
CA ASN A 158 -28.28 -1.23 10.64
C ASN A 158 -29.68 -0.72 11.07
N PRO A 159 -30.36 0.14 10.28
CA PRO A 159 -31.65 0.70 10.67
C PRO A 159 -32.75 -0.36 10.85
N ARG A 160 -32.63 -1.51 10.17
CA ARG A 160 -33.63 -2.60 10.20
C ARG A 160 -33.69 -3.36 11.53
N ASP A 161 -32.55 -3.57 12.19
CA ASP A 161 -32.45 -4.46 13.37
C ASP A 161 -31.57 -3.92 14.52
N GLY A 162 -30.99 -2.72 14.38
CA GLY A 162 -30.13 -2.11 15.37
C GLY A 162 -28.73 -2.75 15.50
N THR A 163 -28.38 -3.73 14.66
CA THR A 163 -27.07 -4.39 14.72
C THR A 163 -25.93 -3.47 14.25
N THR A 164 -24.71 -3.73 14.73
CA THR A 164 -23.52 -2.97 14.33
C THR A 164 -23.08 -3.35 12.91
N ALA A 165 -22.76 -2.33 12.13
CA ALA A 165 -22.23 -2.41 10.77
C ALA A 165 -20.95 -1.55 10.66
N LEU A 166 -20.10 -1.87 9.67
CA LEU A 166 -18.90 -1.10 9.35
C LEU A 166 -19.18 -0.20 8.14
N LEU A 167 -18.96 1.10 8.30
CA LEU A 167 -19.02 2.11 7.25
C LEU A 167 -17.60 2.38 6.73
N ILE A 168 -17.43 2.38 5.41
CA ILE A 168 -16.24 2.91 4.73
C ILE A 168 -16.72 3.87 3.65
N GLN A 169 -16.19 5.10 3.63
CA GLN A 169 -16.63 6.13 2.68
C GLN A 169 -15.49 7.02 2.22
N ASP A 170 -15.38 7.25 0.90
CA ASP A 170 -14.39 8.12 0.27
C ASP A 170 -15.06 9.17 -0.64
N ASP A 171 -14.34 10.27 -0.88
CA ASP A 171 -14.69 11.34 -1.82
C ASP A 171 -13.96 11.19 -3.17
N GLY A 172 -13.58 9.95 -3.55
CA GLY A 172 -12.92 9.64 -4.80
C GLY A 172 -13.79 9.86 -6.04
N GLY A 173 -13.31 9.42 -7.21
CA GLY A 173 -14.01 9.66 -8.47
C GLY A 173 -15.39 8.99 -8.58
N GLY A 174 -15.66 8.00 -7.72
CA GLY A 174 -16.87 7.19 -7.75
C GLY A 174 -16.98 6.30 -9.00
N MET A 175 -18.03 5.49 -9.03
CA MET A 175 -18.26 4.49 -10.08
C MET A 175 -19.45 4.88 -10.96
N ASP A 176 -19.24 4.87 -12.27
CA ASP A 176 -20.35 4.83 -13.23
C ASP A 176 -21.06 3.45 -13.19
N PRO A 177 -22.24 3.30 -13.82
CA PRO A 177 -23.00 2.05 -13.83
C PRO A 177 -22.20 0.82 -14.31
N GLN A 178 -21.27 0.97 -15.25
CA GLN A 178 -20.44 -0.13 -15.72
C GLN A 178 -19.34 -0.47 -14.71
N ALA A 179 -18.68 0.54 -14.16
CA ALA A 179 -17.70 0.37 -13.08
C ALA A 179 -18.32 -0.30 -11.84
N MET A 180 -19.58 0.02 -11.48
CA MET A 180 -20.30 -0.67 -10.41
C MET A 180 -20.48 -2.17 -10.72
N ARG A 181 -20.87 -2.53 -11.95
CA ARG A 181 -20.98 -3.93 -12.38
C ARG A 181 -19.63 -4.66 -12.33
N HIS A 182 -18.54 -4.01 -12.78
CA HIS A 182 -17.18 -4.55 -12.68
C HIS A 182 -16.73 -4.69 -11.20
N CYS A 183 -17.09 -3.75 -10.33
CA CYS A 183 -16.79 -3.81 -8.90
C CYS A 183 -17.48 -5.00 -8.21
N MET A 184 -18.68 -5.38 -8.66
CA MET A 184 -19.42 -6.53 -8.15
C MET A 184 -19.00 -7.86 -8.81
N GLY A 185 -18.67 -7.87 -10.10
CA GLY A 185 -18.24 -9.06 -10.85
C GLY A 185 -16.77 -9.45 -10.65
N PHE A 186 -16.43 -10.74 -10.69
CA PHE A 186 -15.06 -11.22 -10.46
C PHE A 186 -14.11 -10.96 -11.63
N GLY A 187 -12.84 -10.66 -11.33
CA GLY A 187 -11.74 -10.59 -12.32
C GLY A 187 -11.63 -9.29 -13.11
N PHE A 188 -12.53 -8.33 -12.93
CA PHE A 188 -12.46 -7.03 -13.59
C PHE A 188 -11.59 -6.04 -12.79
N SER A 189 -10.62 -5.41 -13.46
CA SER A 189 -9.84 -4.29 -12.91
C SER A 189 -9.35 -3.40 -14.05
N ASP A 190 -9.77 -2.13 -14.04
CA ASP A 190 -9.31 -1.12 -15.00
C ASP A 190 -8.03 -0.39 -14.53
N LYS A 191 -7.50 -0.78 -13.36
CA LYS A 191 -6.26 -0.26 -12.77
C LYS A 191 -5.03 -0.74 -13.55
N LYS A 192 -4.68 0.01 -14.59
CA LYS A 192 -3.57 -0.26 -15.53
C LYS A 192 -2.22 0.35 -15.13
N SER A 193 -2.17 1.18 -14.09
CA SER A 193 -0.93 1.81 -13.64
C SER A 193 -0.11 0.87 -12.77
N ASP A 194 1.20 0.80 -13.01
CA ASP A 194 2.12 0.01 -12.19
C ASP A 194 2.19 0.47 -10.73
N SER A 195 1.74 1.69 -10.43
CA SER A 195 1.63 2.25 -9.08
C SER A 195 0.38 1.84 -8.29
N ALA A 196 -0.64 1.29 -8.94
CA ALA A 196 -1.89 0.91 -8.25
C ALA A 196 -1.68 -0.32 -7.34
N ILE A 197 -2.35 -0.31 -6.19
CA ILE A 197 -2.31 -1.40 -5.21
C ILE A 197 -3.32 -2.49 -5.59
N GLY A 198 -4.48 -2.12 -6.14
CA GLY A 198 -5.48 -3.05 -6.66
C GLY A 198 -5.16 -3.56 -8.07
N ARG A 199 -4.81 -4.85 -8.22
CA ARG A 199 -4.50 -5.47 -9.53
C ARG A 199 -5.52 -6.52 -10.00
N TYR A 200 -6.05 -7.35 -9.09
CA TYR A 200 -6.72 -8.62 -9.44
C TYR A 200 -8.26 -8.58 -9.50
N GLY A 201 -8.89 -7.43 -9.24
CA GLY A 201 -10.36 -7.30 -9.28
C GLY A 201 -11.15 -8.10 -8.22
N ASN A 202 -10.48 -8.74 -7.26
CA ASN A 202 -11.10 -9.62 -6.25
C ASN A 202 -11.18 -8.99 -4.85
N GLY A 203 -10.25 -8.11 -4.50
CA GLY A 203 -10.05 -7.59 -3.12
C GLY A 203 -11.32 -7.09 -2.43
N PHE A 204 -12.17 -6.33 -3.12
CA PHE A 204 -13.47 -5.87 -2.58
C PHE A 204 -14.37 -7.03 -2.13
N LYS A 205 -14.53 -8.08 -2.96
CA LYS A 205 -15.41 -9.22 -2.65
C LYS A 205 -14.83 -10.02 -1.49
N THR A 206 -13.53 -10.31 -1.54
CA THR A 206 -12.81 -11.08 -0.51
C THR A 206 -12.85 -10.40 0.86
N SER A 207 -12.65 -9.07 0.89
CA SER A 207 -12.61 -8.29 2.14
C SER A 207 -13.98 -8.06 2.75
N THR A 208 -14.97 -7.65 1.96
CA THR A 208 -16.34 -7.41 2.46
C THR A 208 -16.95 -8.68 3.05
N MET A 209 -16.88 -9.79 2.31
CA MET A 209 -17.37 -11.11 2.74
C MET A 209 -16.58 -11.69 3.93
N ARG A 210 -15.37 -11.20 4.23
CA ARG A 210 -14.62 -11.54 5.46
C ARG A 210 -15.09 -10.75 6.68
N LEU A 211 -15.61 -9.55 6.48
CA LEU A 211 -15.98 -8.62 7.57
C LEU A 211 -17.45 -8.81 7.99
N GLY A 212 -18.36 -9.01 7.03
CA GLY A 212 -19.75 -9.38 7.28
C GLY A 212 -20.30 -10.29 6.19
N ALA A 213 -21.50 -10.82 6.40
CA ALA A 213 -22.18 -11.65 5.40
C ALA A 213 -22.68 -10.84 4.20
N ASP A 214 -22.96 -9.54 4.41
CA ASP A 214 -23.67 -8.72 3.43
C ASP A 214 -23.03 -7.33 3.31
N VAL A 215 -22.98 -6.80 2.09
CA VAL A 215 -22.49 -5.44 1.81
C VAL A 215 -23.39 -4.74 0.80
N ILE A 216 -23.74 -3.49 1.10
CA ILE A 216 -24.37 -2.57 0.16
C ILE A 216 -23.40 -1.42 -0.16
N VAL A 217 -23.34 -1.05 -1.44
CA VAL A 217 -22.48 0.02 -1.95
C VAL A 217 -23.34 1.07 -2.63
N PHE A 218 -23.11 2.32 -2.25
CA PHE A 218 -23.62 3.52 -2.91
C PHE A 218 -22.42 4.20 -3.55
N SER A 219 -22.50 4.54 -4.84
CA SER A 219 -21.44 5.32 -5.48
C SER A 219 -22.03 6.35 -6.41
N ARG A 220 -21.48 7.56 -6.38
CA ARG A 220 -21.89 8.69 -7.24
C ARG A 220 -20.70 9.10 -8.09
N HIS A 221 -20.91 9.21 -9.39
CA HIS A 221 -19.88 9.54 -10.36
C HIS A 221 -20.31 10.75 -11.18
N SER A 222 -19.39 11.71 -11.36
CA SER A 222 -19.62 12.91 -12.15
C SER A 222 -18.52 13.07 -13.19
N LYS A 223 -18.89 13.00 -14.47
CA LYS A 223 -17.95 13.10 -15.60
C LYS A 223 -18.65 13.62 -16.84
N ASN A 224 -18.00 14.53 -17.56
CA ASN A 224 -18.48 15.09 -18.83
C ASN A 224 -19.94 15.63 -18.75
N GLN A 225 -20.30 16.29 -17.63
CA GLN A 225 -21.66 16.77 -17.32
C GLN A 225 -22.72 15.69 -17.08
N THR A 226 -22.39 14.41 -17.20
CA THR A 226 -23.23 13.31 -16.74
C THR A 226 -22.99 13.07 -15.26
N LEU A 227 -24.06 13.05 -14.47
CA LEU A 227 -24.05 12.68 -13.06
C LEU A 227 -24.87 11.41 -12.88
N THR A 228 -24.21 10.32 -12.49
CA THR A 228 -24.85 9.02 -12.20
C THR A 228 -24.69 8.66 -10.74
N GLN A 229 -25.64 7.92 -10.20
CA GLN A 229 -25.51 7.27 -8.90
C GLN A 229 -26.05 5.85 -8.98
N SER A 230 -25.28 4.90 -8.45
CA SER A 230 -25.59 3.48 -8.48
C SER A 230 -25.57 2.89 -7.08
N ILE A 231 -26.50 1.96 -6.84
CA ILE A 231 -26.63 1.17 -5.61
C ILE A 231 -26.43 -0.28 -5.99
N GLY A 232 -25.55 -1.01 -5.31
CA GLY A 232 -25.37 -2.46 -5.54
C GLY A 232 -25.26 -3.23 -4.23
N LEU A 233 -25.95 -4.37 -4.16
CA LEU A 233 -26.00 -5.22 -2.96
C LEU A 233 -25.41 -6.61 -3.24
N LEU A 234 -24.30 -6.92 -2.58
CA LEU A 234 -23.70 -8.25 -2.56
C LEU A 234 -24.00 -8.90 -1.21
N SER A 235 -25.03 -9.75 -1.19
CA SER A 235 -25.54 -10.37 0.04
C SER A 235 -25.45 -11.89 -0.01
N TYR A 236 -24.59 -12.46 0.84
CA TYR A 236 -24.53 -13.91 1.06
C TYR A 236 -25.82 -14.41 1.72
N THR A 237 -26.43 -13.62 2.61
CA THR A 237 -27.69 -13.96 3.29
C THR A 237 -28.84 -14.11 2.31
N TYR A 238 -29.02 -13.17 1.37
CA TYR A 238 -30.00 -13.25 0.28
C TYR A 238 -29.78 -14.52 -0.54
N LEU A 239 -28.59 -14.69 -1.11
CA LEU A 239 -28.29 -15.79 -2.04
C LEU A 239 -28.50 -17.17 -1.40
N THR A 240 -28.08 -17.35 -0.14
CA THR A 240 -28.23 -18.62 0.57
C THR A 240 -29.66 -18.90 1.00
N ARG A 241 -30.39 -17.92 1.53
CA ARG A 241 -31.78 -18.12 2.01
C ARG A 241 -32.79 -18.34 0.89
N THR A 242 -32.51 -17.80 -0.30
CA THR A 242 -33.34 -17.98 -1.49
C THR A 242 -32.88 -19.15 -2.37
N GLY A 243 -31.82 -19.87 -1.98
CA GLY A 243 -31.38 -21.09 -2.66
C GLY A 243 -30.73 -20.88 -4.04
N HIS A 244 -30.08 -19.74 -4.27
CA HIS A 244 -29.48 -19.44 -5.58
C HIS A 244 -28.31 -20.37 -5.92
N ASP A 245 -28.31 -20.91 -7.15
CA ASP A 245 -27.21 -21.72 -7.72
C ASP A 245 -26.02 -20.88 -8.21
N ARG A 246 -26.21 -19.56 -8.34
CA ARG A 246 -25.26 -18.59 -8.91
C ARG A 246 -25.29 -17.28 -8.13
N ILE A 247 -24.19 -16.53 -8.17
CA ILE A 247 -24.15 -15.18 -7.60
C ILE A 247 -24.97 -14.23 -8.48
N VAL A 248 -26.08 -13.73 -7.92
CA VAL A 248 -26.92 -12.66 -8.49
C VAL A 248 -26.75 -11.41 -7.62
N VAL A 249 -26.50 -10.26 -8.25
CA VAL A 249 -26.27 -8.97 -7.57
C VAL A 249 -27.32 -7.98 -8.06
N PRO A 250 -28.35 -7.62 -7.27
CA PRO A 250 -29.25 -6.53 -7.62
C PRO A 250 -28.48 -5.20 -7.60
N ILE A 251 -28.66 -4.43 -8.66
CA ILE A 251 -28.06 -3.10 -8.84
C ILE A 251 -29.18 -2.16 -9.29
N LEU A 252 -29.22 -0.94 -8.76
CA LEU A 252 -30.04 0.16 -9.26
C LEU A 252 -29.10 1.23 -9.80
N ASP A 253 -29.41 1.75 -10.98
CA ASP A 253 -28.64 2.82 -11.63
C ASP A 253 -29.57 4.00 -11.91
N TYR A 254 -29.15 5.20 -11.51
CA TYR A 254 -29.86 6.44 -11.77
C TYR A 254 -28.95 7.44 -12.50
N GLU A 255 -29.52 8.19 -13.45
CA GLU A 255 -28.86 9.31 -14.13
C GLU A 255 -29.62 10.61 -13.84
N PHE A 256 -28.91 11.68 -13.51
CA PHE A 256 -29.50 12.99 -13.31
C PHE A 256 -29.92 13.60 -14.66
N LYS A 257 -31.21 13.87 -14.84
CA LYS A 257 -31.74 14.52 -16.04
C LYS A 257 -31.95 16.00 -15.77
N ALA A 258 -30.99 16.83 -16.20
CA ALA A 258 -31.03 18.29 -16.04
C ALA A 258 -32.31 18.96 -16.58
N SER A 259 -32.97 18.36 -17.58
CA SER A 259 -34.25 18.83 -18.12
C SER A 259 -35.46 18.61 -17.18
N ALA A 260 -35.36 17.70 -16.22
CA ALA A 260 -36.39 17.39 -15.23
C ALA A 260 -35.99 17.76 -13.80
N GLY A 261 -34.71 18.07 -13.55
CA GLY A 261 -34.18 18.40 -12.23
C GLY A 261 -34.11 17.21 -11.26
N GLU A 262 -34.25 15.98 -11.76
CA GLU A 262 -34.38 14.76 -10.97
C GLU A 262 -33.48 13.63 -11.48
N PHE A 263 -33.17 12.68 -10.59
CA PHE A 263 -32.55 11.41 -10.95
C PHE A 263 -33.60 10.46 -11.53
N LYS A 264 -33.32 9.86 -12.69
CA LYS A 264 -34.18 8.85 -13.31
C LYS A 264 -33.49 7.50 -13.39
N PRO A 265 -34.20 6.39 -13.16
CA PRO A 265 -33.68 5.05 -13.43
C PRO A 265 -33.17 4.90 -14.86
N LEU A 266 -32.01 4.26 -15.02
CA LEU A 266 -31.42 3.91 -16.32
C LEU A 266 -31.88 2.55 -16.86
N GLN A 267 -32.40 1.70 -15.98
CA GLN A 267 -32.82 0.34 -16.28
C GLN A 267 -34.26 0.33 -16.80
N ASP A 268 -34.66 -0.74 -17.49
CA ASP A 268 -36.07 -0.94 -17.79
C ASP A 268 -36.88 -1.15 -16.50
N ARG A 269 -38.20 -0.97 -16.62
CA ARG A 269 -39.10 -0.92 -15.46
C ARG A 269 -39.18 -2.25 -14.71
N GLU A 270 -39.05 -3.39 -15.39
CA GLU A 270 -39.21 -4.71 -14.77
C GLU A 270 -37.95 -5.09 -14.00
N HIS A 271 -36.77 -4.94 -14.61
CA HIS A 271 -35.49 -5.14 -13.94
C HIS A 271 -35.27 -4.17 -12.78
N PHE A 272 -35.72 -2.92 -12.90
CA PHE A 272 -35.68 -1.94 -11.81
C PHE A 272 -36.57 -2.35 -10.63
N ILE A 273 -37.85 -2.68 -10.87
CA ILE A 273 -38.77 -3.10 -9.80
C ILE A 273 -38.29 -4.38 -9.10
N SER A 274 -37.77 -5.34 -9.87
CA SER A 274 -37.20 -6.58 -9.32
C SER A 274 -35.99 -6.31 -8.43
N SER A 275 -35.01 -5.56 -8.93
CA SER A 275 -33.79 -5.22 -8.18
C SER A 275 -34.09 -4.37 -6.94
N LEU A 276 -35.01 -3.41 -7.04
CA LEU A 276 -35.46 -2.59 -5.92
C LEU A 276 -36.14 -3.46 -4.86
N SER A 277 -37.03 -4.37 -5.23
CA SER A 277 -37.71 -5.27 -4.29
C SER A 277 -36.70 -6.09 -3.46
N ILE A 278 -35.66 -6.64 -4.10
CA ILE A 278 -34.60 -7.38 -3.40
C ILE A 278 -33.81 -6.46 -2.46
N LEU A 279 -33.48 -5.23 -2.89
CA LEU A 279 -32.80 -4.24 -2.04
C LEU A 279 -33.63 -3.85 -0.81
N LEU A 280 -34.95 -3.62 -0.98
CA LEU A 280 -35.84 -3.23 0.12
C LEU A 280 -36.15 -4.37 1.10
N GLU A 281 -36.01 -5.63 0.67
CA GLU A 281 -36.15 -6.81 1.54
C GLU A 281 -34.83 -7.13 2.28
N TRP A 282 -33.70 -7.14 1.57
CA TRP A 282 -32.44 -7.73 2.06
C TRP A 282 -31.39 -6.72 2.54
N SER A 283 -31.50 -5.44 2.19
CA SER A 283 -30.57 -4.39 2.64
C SER A 283 -30.93 -3.81 4.02
N PRO A 284 -30.07 -2.96 4.63
CA PRO A 284 -30.41 -2.22 5.86
C PRO A 284 -31.60 -1.27 5.74
N PHE A 285 -32.04 -0.95 4.52
CA PHE A 285 -33.03 0.08 4.19
C PHE A 285 -34.31 -0.56 3.63
N SER A 286 -35.47 -0.05 4.06
CA SER A 286 -36.79 -0.63 3.73
C SER A 286 -37.59 0.22 2.74
N THR A 287 -37.15 1.44 2.41
CA THR A 287 -37.78 2.29 1.39
C THR A 287 -36.77 2.84 0.37
N GLU A 288 -37.24 3.16 -0.83
CA GLU A 288 -36.40 3.82 -1.85
C GLU A 288 -35.89 5.20 -1.37
N ALA A 289 -36.70 5.91 -0.57
CA ALA A 289 -36.30 7.18 0.03
C ALA A 289 -35.09 7.03 0.98
N GLU A 290 -35.09 6.01 1.84
CA GLU A 290 -33.94 5.70 2.72
C GLU A 290 -32.67 5.31 1.94
N LEU A 291 -32.83 4.58 0.83
CA LEU A 291 -31.73 4.24 -0.08
C LEU A 291 -31.15 5.49 -0.75
N LEU A 292 -31.99 6.37 -1.27
CA LEU A 292 -31.57 7.61 -1.94
C LEU A 292 -30.94 8.61 -0.95
N GLN A 293 -31.42 8.65 0.29
CA GLN A 293 -30.85 9.45 1.38
C GLN A 293 -29.39 9.09 1.68
N GLN A 294 -28.94 7.86 1.38
CA GLN A 294 -27.54 7.48 1.58
C GLN A 294 -26.53 8.22 0.68
N PHE A 295 -27.00 8.99 -0.30
CA PHE A 295 -26.16 9.84 -1.13
C PHE A 295 -26.06 11.30 -0.66
N ASP A 296 -26.76 11.69 0.42
CA ASP A 296 -26.74 13.08 0.93
C ASP A 296 -25.36 13.48 1.46
N ASP A 297 -24.64 12.54 2.08
CA ASP A 297 -23.30 12.72 2.65
C ASP A 297 -22.15 12.29 1.73
N VAL A 298 -22.45 11.68 0.56
CA VAL A 298 -21.43 11.27 -0.44
C VAL A 298 -20.85 12.46 -1.20
N GLY A 299 -21.55 13.59 -1.27
CA GLY A 299 -21.09 14.78 -2.01
C GLY A 299 -21.30 14.65 -3.53
N PRO A 300 -20.53 15.36 -4.37
CA PRO A 300 -20.72 15.37 -5.83
C PRO A 300 -20.21 14.11 -6.54
N HIS A 301 -19.21 13.45 -5.96
CA HIS A 301 -18.65 12.17 -6.36
C HIS A 301 -18.06 11.47 -5.13
N GLY A 302 -18.01 10.14 -5.14
CA GLY A 302 -17.48 9.35 -4.03
C GLY A 302 -18.15 7.98 -3.93
N THR A 303 -17.69 7.18 -2.98
CA THR A 303 -18.22 5.83 -2.71
C THR A 303 -18.44 5.61 -1.22
N LYS A 304 -19.56 4.96 -0.88
CA LYS A 304 -19.98 4.64 0.48
C LYS A 304 -20.36 3.16 0.55
N VAL A 305 -19.64 2.42 1.38
CA VAL A 305 -19.74 0.97 1.56
C VAL A 305 -20.23 0.70 2.97
N ILE A 306 -21.34 -0.04 3.11
CA ILE A 306 -21.88 -0.45 4.40
C ILE A 306 -21.85 -1.98 4.46
N ILE A 307 -20.97 -2.52 5.30
CA ILE A 307 -20.85 -3.95 5.58
C ILE A 307 -21.66 -4.25 6.84
N TYR A 308 -22.65 -5.12 6.73
CA TYR A 308 -23.59 -5.46 7.80
C TYR A 308 -23.74 -6.98 7.92
N ASN A 309 -24.51 -7.41 8.93
CA ASN A 309 -24.48 -8.82 9.39
C ASN A 309 -23.03 -9.29 9.64
N MET A 310 -22.30 -8.46 10.39
CA MET A 310 -20.92 -8.69 10.80
C MET A 310 -20.75 -10.06 11.46
N TRP A 311 -19.64 -10.73 11.19
CA TRP A 311 -19.42 -12.09 11.67
C TRP A 311 -19.16 -12.17 13.18
N LEU A 312 -19.66 -13.24 13.78
CA LEU A 312 -19.49 -13.56 15.19
C LEU A 312 -18.41 -14.64 15.39
N ASN A 313 -17.72 -14.59 16.52
CA ASN A 313 -16.78 -15.60 16.98
C ASN A 313 -17.52 -16.78 17.67
N SER A 314 -16.75 -17.71 18.24
CA SER A 314 -17.27 -18.87 19.00
C SER A 314 -18.21 -18.47 20.13
N ASP A 315 -17.96 -17.30 20.73
CA ASP A 315 -18.57 -16.80 21.96
C ASP A 315 -19.75 -15.85 21.66
N ALA A 316 -20.23 -15.85 20.41
CA ALA A 316 -21.29 -15.01 19.87
C ALA A 316 -21.02 -13.49 19.96
N LYS A 317 -19.74 -13.09 20.00
CA LYS A 317 -19.30 -11.68 19.94
C LYS A 317 -18.73 -11.32 18.57
N LEU A 318 -18.72 -10.03 18.25
CA LEU A 318 -18.00 -9.51 17.08
C LEU A 318 -16.48 -9.71 17.24
N GLU A 319 -15.78 -9.97 16.13
CA GLU A 319 -14.30 -9.96 16.09
C GLU A 319 -13.74 -8.54 16.23
N LEU A 320 -14.47 -7.56 15.70
CA LEU A 320 -14.17 -6.14 15.81
C LEU A 320 -14.92 -5.54 17.01
N ASP A 321 -14.16 -4.98 17.94
CA ASP A 321 -14.67 -4.19 19.07
C ASP A 321 -14.69 -2.71 18.69
N PHE A 322 -15.88 -2.12 18.75
CA PHE A 322 -16.16 -0.73 18.39
C PHE A 322 -16.41 0.16 19.62
N ASP A 323 -16.38 -0.39 20.84
CA ASP A 323 -16.98 0.24 22.02
C ASP A 323 -15.98 0.44 23.16
N SER A 324 -14.92 -0.37 23.30
CA SER A 324 -13.90 -0.15 24.35
C SER A 324 -13.09 1.14 24.19
N VAL A 325 -12.92 1.65 22.96
CA VAL A 325 -12.19 2.88 22.66
C VAL A 325 -12.95 3.65 21.58
N ALA A 326 -13.56 4.77 21.96
CA ALA A 326 -14.44 5.55 21.08
C ALA A 326 -13.78 5.99 19.76
N GLU A 327 -12.47 6.31 19.80
CA GLU A 327 -11.70 6.75 18.63
C GLU A 327 -10.98 5.60 17.87
N ASP A 328 -11.27 4.32 18.15
CA ASP A 328 -10.56 3.20 17.53
C ASP A 328 -11.53 2.06 17.16
N ILE A 329 -11.00 1.05 16.46
CA ILE A 329 -11.62 -0.27 16.29
C ILE A 329 -10.56 -1.29 16.69
N LEU A 330 -10.88 -2.15 17.65
CA LEU A 330 -9.95 -3.12 18.20
C LEU A 330 -10.26 -4.56 17.73
N ILE A 331 -9.29 -5.46 17.81
CA ILE A 331 -9.56 -6.90 17.74
C ILE A 331 -9.94 -7.40 19.14
N GLU A 332 -11.13 -7.98 19.28
CA GLU A 332 -11.64 -8.51 20.55
C GLU A 332 -10.67 -9.50 21.20
N GLY A 333 -10.56 -9.44 22.54
CA GLY A 333 -9.70 -10.33 23.34
C GLY A 333 -8.18 -10.16 23.17
N SER A 334 -7.71 -9.19 22.39
CA SER A 334 -6.28 -9.03 22.07
C SER A 334 -5.48 -8.19 23.09
N ILE A 335 -6.12 -7.55 24.07
CA ILE A 335 -5.47 -6.71 25.09
C ILE A 335 -4.82 -7.60 26.18
N LYS A 336 -3.79 -8.37 25.83
CA LYS A 336 -2.97 -9.12 26.78
C LYS A 336 -1.83 -8.24 27.31
N LYS A 337 -2.06 -7.56 28.43
CA LYS A 337 -1.06 -6.70 29.12
C LYS A 337 0.01 -7.54 29.85
N THR A 338 0.81 -8.29 29.11
CA THR A 338 1.91 -9.11 29.64
C THR A 338 3.26 -8.53 29.24
N GLY A 339 3.85 -7.71 30.10
CA GLY A 339 5.17 -7.10 29.88
C GLY A 339 5.28 -5.67 30.40
N SER A 340 6.41 -5.03 30.14
CA SER A 340 6.61 -3.60 30.44
C SER A 340 5.62 -2.74 29.64
N LYS A 341 5.08 -1.69 30.28
CA LYS A 341 4.19 -0.72 29.62
C LYS A 341 4.78 -0.16 28.32
N ILE A 342 6.09 0.11 28.30
CA ILE A 342 6.81 0.63 27.13
C ILE A 342 6.72 -0.33 25.93
N VAL A 343 6.75 -1.66 26.17
CA VAL A 343 6.62 -2.66 25.10
C VAL A 343 5.17 -2.76 24.64
N ASN A 344 4.23 -2.85 25.58
CA ASN A 344 2.80 -3.00 25.27
C ASN A 344 2.22 -1.80 24.50
N ASP A 345 2.72 -0.59 24.78
CA ASP A 345 2.27 0.66 24.17
C ASP A 345 2.99 0.95 22.83
N HIS A 346 4.04 0.20 22.46
CA HIS A 346 4.82 0.42 21.23
C HIS A 346 4.06 -0.04 19.97
N ILE A 347 4.29 0.65 18.85
CA ILE A 347 3.63 0.43 17.56
C ILE A 347 3.73 -1.05 17.12
N ALA A 348 4.92 -1.64 17.20
CA ALA A 348 5.20 -3.05 16.88
C ALA A 348 4.44 -4.09 17.71
N SER A 349 3.76 -3.69 18.79
CA SER A 349 2.85 -4.55 19.54
C SER A 349 1.39 -4.16 19.28
N ARG A 350 1.09 -2.85 19.22
CA ARG A 350 -0.26 -2.31 19.05
C ARG A 350 -0.88 -2.53 17.67
N PHE A 351 -0.09 -2.52 16.58
CA PHE A 351 -0.63 -2.64 15.22
C PHE A 351 -1.49 -3.90 15.03
N SER A 352 -1.17 -4.98 15.75
CA SER A 352 -1.87 -6.26 15.63
C SER A 352 -3.33 -6.23 16.09
N TYR A 353 -3.70 -5.25 16.94
CA TYR A 353 -5.01 -5.19 17.59
C TYR A 353 -5.67 -3.81 17.66
N SER A 354 -4.97 -2.71 17.33
CA SER A 354 -5.51 -1.35 17.26
C SER A 354 -5.50 -0.90 15.80
N LEU A 355 -6.68 -0.70 15.21
CA LEU A 355 -6.82 -0.33 13.81
C LEU A 355 -6.16 1.04 13.59
N ARG A 356 -6.35 2.00 14.49
CA ARG A 356 -5.69 3.31 14.43
C ARG A 356 -4.17 3.20 14.28
N VAL A 357 -3.52 2.33 15.06
CA VAL A 357 -2.07 2.13 14.96
C VAL A 357 -1.70 1.42 13.66
N TYR A 358 -2.45 0.41 13.23
CA TYR A 358 -2.18 -0.23 11.94
C TYR A 358 -2.30 0.75 10.75
N LEU A 359 -3.36 1.56 10.72
CA LEU A 359 -3.59 2.55 9.67
C LEU A 359 -2.51 3.64 9.66
N SER A 360 -1.96 4.03 10.81
CA SER A 360 -0.87 5.02 10.88
C SER A 360 0.38 4.60 10.12
N ILE A 361 0.66 3.29 10.03
CA ILE A 361 1.85 2.72 9.36
C ILE A 361 1.52 1.99 8.04
N LEU A 362 0.24 1.92 7.65
CA LEU A 362 -0.24 1.08 6.54
C LEU A 362 0.38 1.47 5.20
N TYR A 363 0.66 2.75 5.01
CA TYR A 363 1.30 3.29 3.82
C TYR A 363 2.64 3.92 4.20
N LEU A 364 3.68 3.69 3.39
CA LEU A 364 5.01 4.24 3.63
C LEU A 364 5.00 5.78 3.58
N ARG A 365 4.14 6.34 2.72
CA ARG A 365 3.86 7.77 2.57
C ARG A 365 2.38 7.97 2.27
N ILE A 366 1.79 9.02 2.82
CA ILE A 366 0.46 9.51 2.45
C ILE A 366 0.63 10.99 2.04
N PRO A 367 0.05 11.45 0.91
CA PRO A 367 0.06 12.86 0.55
C PRO A 367 -0.67 13.71 1.60
N GLU A 368 -0.17 14.90 1.92
CA GLU A 368 -0.80 15.82 2.89
C GLU A 368 -2.25 16.21 2.52
N THR A 369 -2.61 16.07 1.25
CA THR A 369 -3.96 16.30 0.71
C THR A 369 -4.95 15.16 1.01
N PHE A 370 -4.50 13.98 1.45
CA PHE A 370 -5.34 12.82 1.73
C PHE A 370 -5.36 12.46 3.21
N LYS A 371 -6.56 12.21 3.76
CA LYS A 371 -6.76 11.91 5.19
C LYS A 371 -7.47 10.59 5.41
N ILE A 372 -6.86 9.70 6.19
CA ILE A 372 -7.56 8.55 6.76
C ILE A 372 -8.24 9.03 8.04
N ILE A 373 -9.56 8.86 8.14
CA ILE A 373 -10.39 9.26 9.28
C ILE A 373 -10.98 7.99 9.87
N LEU A 374 -10.66 7.69 11.14
CA LEU A 374 -11.19 6.53 11.84
C LEU A 374 -12.05 7.02 13.02
N ARG A 375 -13.29 6.55 13.15
CA ARG A 375 -14.20 6.92 14.25
C ARG A 375 -14.26 8.43 14.49
N GLY A 376 -14.60 9.19 13.44
CA GLY A 376 -14.63 10.66 13.44
C GLY A 376 -13.29 11.40 13.60
N LYS A 377 -12.14 10.71 13.77
CA LYS A 377 -10.84 11.36 14.03
C LYS A 377 -9.74 10.91 13.07
N VAL A 378 -9.10 11.90 12.44
CA VAL A 378 -7.94 11.73 11.55
C VAL A 378 -6.89 10.82 12.20
N VAL A 379 -6.41 9.83 11.45
CA VAL A 379 -5.27 8.99 11.82
C VAL A 379 -4.00 9.75 11.46
N GLU A 380 -3.18 10.06 12.47
CA GLU A 380 -1.86 10.63 12.25
C GLU A 380 -0.98 9.58 11.54
N HIS A 381 -0.40 9.95 10.39
CA HIS A 381 0.56 9.10 9.68
C HIS A 381 1.85 8.98 10.48
N HIS A 382 2.40 7.77 10.56
CA HIS A 382 3.63 7.49 11.29
C HIS A 382 4.62 6.73 10.42
N ASN A 383 5.73 7.40 10.07
CA ASN A 383 6.84 6.75 9.40
C ASN A 383 7.75 6.05 10.43
N VAL A 384 7.74 4.70 10.42
CA VAL A 384 8.54 3.87 11.33
C VAL A 384 10.06 4.17 11.25
N ALA A 385 10.55 4.75 10.14
CA ALA A 385 11.95 5.15 10.04
C ALA A 385 12.33 6.33 10.93
N ASP A 386 11.36 7.14 11.39
CA ASP A 386 11.60 8.31 12.23
C ASP A 386 11.84 7.94 13.71
N ASP A 387 11.47 6.71 14.11
CA ASP A 387 11.78 6.13 15.42
C ASP A 387 13.21 5.59 15.54
N LEU A 388 14.01 5.68 14.46
CA LEU A 388 15.33 5.05 14.35
C LEU A 388 16.47 5.96 14.81
N MET A 389 17.10 5.59 15.93
CA MET A 389 18.42 6.06 16.32
C MET A 389 19.53 5.45 15.45
N HIS A 390 20.53 6.28 15.15
CA HIS A 390 21.71 5.94 14.34
C HIS A 390 21.36 5.29 12.97
N PRO A 391 20.44 5.88 12.18
CA PRO A 391 19.98 5.28 10.94
C PRO A 391 21.12 5.15 9.92
N GLN A 392 21.15 4.02 9.23
CA GLN A 392 22.03 3.72 8.10
C GLN A 392 21.17 3.35 6.89
N TYR A 393 21.66 3.69 5.69
CA TYR A 393 20.99 3.42 4.43
C TYR A 393 21.79 2.36 3.66
N ILE A 394 21.29 1.12 3.65
CA ILE A 394 21.96 0.01 2.98
C ILE A 394 21.31 -0.23 1.62
N LEU A 395 22.12 -0.15 0.57
CA LEU A 395 21.71 -0.48 -0.79
C LEU A 395 21.68 -2.00 -0.97
N TYR A 396 20.59 -2.52 -1.51
CA TYR A 396 20.48 -3.90 -1.98
C TYR A 396 20.15 -3.93 -3.46
N LYS A 397 20.86 -4.80 -4.19
CA LYS A 397 20.62 -5.11 -5.60
C LYS A 397 20.38 -6.62 -5.70
N PRO A 398 19.13 -7.09 -5.83
CA PRO A 398 18.84 -8.50 -6.05
C PRO A 398 19.31 -8.86 -7.45
N GLN A 399 20.29 -9.76 -7.54
CA GLN A 399 20.65 -10.39 -8.82
C GLN A 399 19.54 -11.36 -9.23
N ALA A 400 18.57 -10.85 -9.99
CA ALA A 400 17.63 -11.59 -10.80
C ALA A 400 18.27 -11.91 -12.15
N ALA A 401 18.05 -13.11 -12.69
CA ALA A 401 18.61 -13.49 -13.98
C ALA A 401 17.82 -12.79 -15.12
N GLY A 402 18.40 -11.78 -15.74
CA GLY A 402 17.91 -11.22 -17.02
C GLY A 402 16.88 -10.08 -16.96
N SER A 403 16.76 -9.35 -15.84
CA SER A 403 15.97 -8.10 -15.75
C SER A 403 16.77 -6.97 -15.11
N GLU A 404 16.38 -5.72 -15.35
CA GLU A 404 17.04 -4.54 -14.78
C GLU A 404 17.06 -4.61 -13.25
N GLU A 405 18.21 -4.27 -12.65
CA GLU A 405 18.45 -4.45 -11.22
C GLU A 405 17.49 -3.60 -10.38
N ALA A 406 16.47 -4.23 -9.78
CA ALA A 406 15.53 -3.56 -8.87
C ALA A 406 16.23 -3.08 -7.60
N VAL A 407 16.72 -1.84 -7.60
CA VAL A 407 17.50 -1.26 -6.50
C VAL A 407 16.59 -0.95 -5.31
N VAL A 408 16.89 -1.53 -4.15
CA VAL A 408 16.18 -1.25 -2.89
C VAL A 408 17.10 -0.59 -1.88
N VAL A 409 16.59 0.42 -1.19
CA VAL A 409 17.27 1.09 -0.08
C VAL A 409 16.57 0.68 1.21
N THR A 410 17.31 -0.01 2.08
CA THR A 410 16.86 -0.33 3.44
C THR A 410 17.36 0.73 4.40
N THR A 411 16.45 1.44 5.06
CA THR A 411 16.79 2.28 6.22
C THR A 411 16.79 1.38 7.44
N ILE A 412 17.92 1.26 8.14
CA ILE A 412 18.08 0.37 9.31
C ILE A 412 18.64 1.17 10.48
N GLY A 413 18.12 0.94 11.69
CA GLY A 413 18.53 1.66 12.88
C GLY A 413 18.15 0.95 14.17
N PHE A 414 18.39 1.60 15.30
CA PHE A 414 17.89 1.15 16.60
C PHE A 414 16.59 1.87 16.95
N LEU A 415 15.60 1.17 17.50
CA LEU A 415 14.45 1.83 18.12
C LEU A 415 14.90 2.82 19.21
N LYS A 416 14.28 3.99 19.27
CA LYS A 416 14.54 5.04 20.27
C LYS A 416 14.39 4.58 21.73
N GLU A 417 13.62 3.53 22.00
CA GLU A 417 13.49 2.92 23.32
C GLU A 417 14.54 1.81 23.60
N ALA A 418 15.38 1.43 22.63
CA ALA A 418 16.45 0.45 22.87
C ALA A 418 17.50 1.03 23.85
N PRO A 419 18.09 0.20 24.75
CA PRO A 419 17.92 -1.25 24.91
C PRO A 419 16.77 -1.65 25.85
N LYS A 420 15.87 -0.72 26.24
CA LYS A 420 14.76 -0.98 27.18
C LYS A 420 13.65 -1.83 26.57
N VAL A 421 13.51 -1.79 25.24
CA VAL A 421 12.67 -2.71 24.46
C VAL A 421 13.54 -3.71 23.70
N ASN A 422 13.08 -4.96 23.63
CA ASN A 422 13.72 -6.04 22.86
C ASN A 422 13.05 -6.27 21.48
N LEU A 423 12.25 -5.33 21.00
CA LEU A 423 11.50 -5.44 19.74
C LEU A 423 12.46 -5.27 18.54
N HIS A 424 12.30 -6.08 17.50
CA HIS A 424 13.11 -6.00 16.27
C HIS A 424 12.36 -6.56 15.07
N GLY A 425 12.79 -6.21 13.86
CA GLY A 425 12.23 -6.71 12.61
C GLY A 425 12.17 -5.67 11.50
N PHE A 426 11.67 -6.06 10.33
CA PHE A 426 11.58 -5.19 9.16
C PHE A 426 10.13 -4.87 8.78
N CYS A 427 9.80 -3.60 8.63
CA CYS A 427 8.57 -3.19 7.94
C CYS A 427 8.83 -3.19 6.44
N VAL A 428 8.27 -4.18 5.74
CA VAL A 428 8.43 -4.36 4.29
C VAL A 428 7.19 -3.89 3.56
N TYR A 429 7.36 -2.88 2.73
CA TYR A 429 6.33 -2.30 1.88
C TYR A 429 6.46 -2.82 0.44
N HIS A 430 5.37 -2.77 -0.31
CA HIS A 430 5.32 -3.02 -1.75
C HIS A 430 4.33 -2.03 -2.37
N LYS A 431 4.80 -1.21 -3.32
CA LYS A 431 4.04 -0.12 -3.96
C LYS A 431 3.36 0.76 -2.92
N ASN A 432 4.18 1.38 -2.06
CA ASN A 432 3.76 2.19 -0.92
C ASN A 432 2.97 1.46 0.19
N ARG A 433 2.49 0.21 0.00
CA ARG A 433 1.62 -0.52 0.95
C ARG A 433 2.40 -1.49 1.84
N LEU A 434 2.17 -1.45 3.15
CA LEU A 434 2.79 -2.36 4.12
C LEU A 434 2.29 -3.80 3.91
N ILE A 435 3.19 -4.74 3.65
CA ILE A 435 2.87 -6.17 3.49
C ILE A 435 3.29 -6.96 4.73
N MET A 436 4.52 -6.74 5.22
CA MET A 436 5.07 -7.44 6.38
C MET A 436 5.43 -6.45 7.48
N PRO A 437 4.57 -6.25 8.50
CA PRO A 437 4.89 -5.43 9.67
C PRO A 437 5.91 -6.15 10.59
N PHE A 438 7.01 -5.48 10.92
CA PHE A 438 8.03 -5.95 11.88
C PHE A 438 8.48 -7.41 11.66
N TRP A 439 8.74 -7.79 10.41
CA TRP A 439 9.18 -9.14 10.01
C TRP A 439 10.47 -9.55 10.74
N GLN A 440 10.35 -10.55 11.61
CA GLN A 440 11.44 -11.06 12.41
C GLN A 440 12.30 -12.04 11.60
N VAL A 441 13.33 -11.51 10.94
CA VAL A 441 14.30 -12.34 10.21
C VAL A 441 15.36 -12.99 11.12
N ILE A 442 15.47 -12.55 12.39
CA ILE A 442 16.35 -13.15 13.42
C ILE A 442 15.53 -13.51 14.66
N SER A 443 15.90 -14.61 15.34
CA SER A 443 15.25 -15.08 16.56
C SER A 443 15.64 -14.28 17.82
N TYR A 444 14.66 -14.05 18.71
CA TYR A 444 14.85 -13.41 20.03
C TYR A 444 15.82 -14.13 20.98
N SER A 445 16.13 -15.41 20.73
CA SER A 445 17.16 -16.13 21.49
C SER A 445 18.56 -15.55 21.27
N SER A 446 18.79 -14.88 20.14
CA SER A 446 19.98 -14.09 19.89
C SER A 446 20.00 -12.83 20.76
N SER A 447 21.14 -12.52 21.37
CA SER A 447 21.41 -11.17 21.89
C SER A 447 21.73 -10.17 20.79
N ARG A 448 22.16 -10.63 19.61
CA ARG A 448 22.49 -9.81 18.44
C ARG A 448 21.22 -9.53 17.64
N GLY A 449 20.89 -8.26 17.45
CA GLY A 449 19.73 -7.78 16.68
C GLY A 449 18.61 -7.11 17.51
N ARG A 450 18.67 -7.16 18.85
CA ARG A 450 17.59 -6.70 19.74
C ARG A 450 17.40 -5.18 19.75
N GLY A 451 16.26 -4.69 19.25
CA GLY A 451 16.07 -3.26 19.03
C GLY A 451 16.43 -2.80 17.63
N VAL A 452 16.95 -3.66 16.74
CA VAL A 452 17.18 -3.29 15.34
C VAL A 452 15.87 -3.33 14.59
N VAL A 453 15.48 -2.21 14.00
CA VAL A 453 14.35 -2.14 13.08
C VAL A 453 14.82 -1.60 11.74
N GLY A 454 14.25 -2.12 10.67
CA GLY A 454 14.47 -1.62 9.32
C GLY A 454 13.19 -1.37 8.56
N VAL A 455 13.25 -0.46 7.60
CA VAL A 455 12.16 -0.07 6.71
C VAL A 455 12.66 -0.14 5.28
N LEU A 456 11.92 -0.82 4.42
CA LEU A 456 12.23 -0.93 2.99
C LEU A 456 10.95 -1.10 2.15
N GLU A 457 11.03 -0.68 0.89
CA GLU A 457 10.06 -0.98 -0.15
C GLU A 457 10.67 -1.99 -1.13
N ALA A 458 9.99 -3.13 -1.33
CA ALA A 458 10.51 -4.31 -2.02
C ALA A 458 9.66 -4.67 -3.25
N ASN A 459 9.58 -3.75 -4.23
CA ASN A 459 8.72 -3.86 -5.42
C ASN A 459 9.13 -4.97 -6.42
N PHE A 460 10.13 -5.79 -6.08
CA PHE A 460 10.62 -6.92 -6.89
C PHE A 460 10.15 -8.29 -6.37
N VAL A 461 9.39 -8.33 -5.26
CA VAL A 461 8.72 -9.51 -4.73
C VAL A 461 7.21 -9.26 -4.71
N GLU A 462 6.44 -10.13 -5.34
CA GLU A 462 4.98 -10.00 -5.42
C GLU A 462 4.32 -10.44 -4.09
N PRO A 463 3.32 -9.68 -3.58
CA PRO A 463 2.57 -10.04 -2.40
C PRO A 463 1.60 -11.21 -2.66
N THR A 464 1.24 -11.95 -1.63
CA THR A 464 0.13 -12.93 -1.70
C THR A 464 -1.21 -12.23 -1.95
N HIS A 465 -2.21 -12.97 -2.43
CA HIS A 465 -3.56 -12.46 -2.77
C HIS A 465 -4.21 -11.54 -1.70
N ASN A 466 -3.96 -11.80 -0.41
CA ASN A 466 -4.50 -11.05 0.72
C ASN A 466 -3.61 -9.86 1.20
N LYS A 467 -2.47 -9.63 0.53
CA LYS A 467 -1.45 -8.62 0.84
C LYS A 467 -0.93 -8.65 2.29
N GLN A 468 -0.85 -9.83 2.92
CA GLN A 468 -0.33 -10.04 4.29
C GLN A 468 0.97 -10.87 4.34
N ASP A 469 1.48 -11.32 3.20
CA ASP A 469 2.76 -12.02 3.05
C ASP A 469 3.25 -11.82 1.59
N PHE A 470 4.44 -12.31 1.27
CA PHE A 470 4.98 -12.39 -0.08
C PHE A 470 4.95 -13.82 -0.61
N GLU A 471 4.84 -13.96 -1.93
CA GLU A 471 4.96 -15.25 -2.61
C GLU A 471 6.32 -15.90 -2.31
N LYS A 472 6.31 -17.20 -2.01
CA LYS A 472 7.50 -17.95 -1.56
C LYS A 472 8.43 -18.27 -2.73
N THR A 473 9.14 -17.26 -3.18
CA THR A 473 10.08 -17.28 -4.31
C THR A 473 11.54 -17.30 -3.85
N VAL A 474 12.44 -17.69 -4.76
CA VAL A 474 13.90 -17.60 -4.54
C VAL A 474 14.35 -16.14 -4.30
N LEU A 475 13.67 -15.16 -4.89
CA LEU A 475 13.94 -13.73 -4.65
C LEU A 475 13.58 -13.31 -3.23
N LEU A 476 12.44 -13.77 -2.68
CA LEU A 476 12.08 -13.53 -1.29
C LEU A 476 13.09 -14.17 -0.33
N GLN A 477 13.55 -15.40 -0.61
CA GLN A 477 14.56 -16.07 0.22
C GLN A 477 15.91 -15.34 0.20
N LYS A 478 16.33 -14.82 -0.97
CA LYS A 478 17.53 -13.97 -1.11
C LYS A 478 17.38 -12.68 -0.29
N LEU A 479 16.21 -12.03 -0.33
CA LEU A 479 15.91 -10.85 0.47
C LEU A 479 15.98 -11.17 1.97
N GLU A 480 15.30 -12.22 2.45
CA GLU A 480 15.31 -12.62 3.86
C GLU A 480 16.74 -12.85 4.38
N ASN A 481 17.56 -13.56 3.61
CA ASN A 481 18.97 -13.79 3.94
C ASN A 481 19.77 -12.49 4.00
N ARG A 482 19.58 -11.57 3.05
CA ARG A 482 20.25 -10.26 3.10
C ARG A 482 19.80 -9.43 4.30
N LEU A 483 18.52 -9.45 4.66
CA LEU A 483 18.01 -8.73 5.86
C LEU A 483 18.63 -9.30 7.16
N LYS A 484 18.86 -10.61 7.25
CA LYS A 484 19.62 -11.23 8.36
C LYS A 484 21.04 -10.70 8.42
N GLU A 485 21.76 -10.71 7.30
CA GLU A 485 23.13 -10.19 7.21
C GLU A 485 23.21 -8.72 7.60
N MET A 486 22.36 -7.86 7.01
CA MET A 486 22.26 -6.43 7.33
C MET A 486 22.05 -6.19 8.83
N THR A 487 21.18 -6.98 9.47
CA THR A 487 20.90 -6.87 10.91
C THR A 487 22.16 -7.20 11.74
N VAL A 488 22.89 -8.26 11.39
CA VAL A 488 24.11 -8.66 12.09
C VAL A 488 25.25 -7.69 11.85
N GLU A 489 25.43 -7.21 10.61
CA GLU A 489 26.39 -6.18 10.22
C GLU A 489 26.14 -4.89 11.01
N TYR A 490 24.94 -4.33 10.90
CA TYR A 490 24.54 -3.10 11.59
C TYR A 490 24.71 -3.22 13.11
N TRP A 491 24.20 -4.30 13.71
CA TRP A 491 24.34 -4.57 15.14
C TRP A 491 25.80 -4.54 15.58
N SER A 492 26.67 -5.26 14.87
CA SER A 492 28.06 -5.46 15.27
C SER A 492 28.86 -4.15 15.26
N CYS A 493 28.51 -3.23 14.36
CA CYS A 493 29.13 -1.91 14.27
C CYS A 493 28.56 -0.90 15.28
N HIS A 494 27.27 -0.96 15.61
CA HIS A 494 26.58 0.12 16.33
C HIS A 494 26.11 -0.23 17.75
N CYS A 495 26.06 -1.49 18.16
CA CYS A 495 25.47 -1.89 19.45
C CYS A 495 26.07 -1.20 20.69
N VAL A 496 27.37 -0.87 20.65
CA VAL A 496 28.07 -0.14 21.73
C VAL A 496 27.51 1.28 21.92
N LEU A 497 27.00 1.93 20.85
CA LEU A 497 26.49 3.30 20.89
C LEU A 497 25.26 3.45 21.78
N ILE A 498 24.48 2.38 21.94
CA ILE A 498 23.27 2.32 22.77
C ILE A 498 23.47 1.46 24.04
N GLY A 499 24.71 1.26 24.46
CA GLY A 499 25.04 0.64 25.75
C GLY A 499 25.03 -0.89 25.79
N TYR A 500 24.86 -1.60 24.66
CA TYR A 500 25.01 -3.05 24.65
C TYR A 500 26.47 -3.46 24.83
N GLN A 501 26.72 -4.36 25.78
CA GLN A 501 28.05 -4.92 26.02
C GLN A 501 28.42 -5.94 24.94
N VAL A 502 29.52 -5.70 24.22
CA VAL A 502 30.09 -6.69 23.31
C VAL A 502 30.84 -7.73 24.16
N ASN A 503 30.22 -8.90 24.33
CA ASN A 503 30.88 -10.09 24.86
C ASN A 503 31.98 -10.54 23.89
N LYS A 504 33.16 -9.91 23.99
CA LYS A 504 34.41 -10.45 23.48
C LYS A 504 34.68 -11.74 24.25
N LYS A 505 34.29 -12.89 23.68
CA LYS A 505 34.86 -14.18 24.10
C LYS A 505 36.38 -13.99 24.10
N PRO A 506 37.09 -14.32 25.20
CA PRO A 506 38.55 -14.28 25.20
C PRO A 506 39.05 -15.08 24.00
N ARG A 507 39.93 -14.49 23.18
CA ARG A 507 40.63 -15.29 22.17
C ARG A 507 41.38 -16.38 22.94
N LEU A 508 41.06 -17.63 22.66
CA LEU A 508 41.88 -18.76 23.09
C LEU A 508 43.31 -18.47 22.68
N GLN A 509 44.21 -18.40 23.67
CA GLN A 509 45.63 -18.31 23.39
C GLN A 509 46.03 -19.60 22.68
N ILE A 510 46.44 -19.50 21.42
CA ILE A 510 47.05 -20.61 20.71
C ILE A 510 48.36 -20.92 21.44
N PRO A 511 48.61 -22.17 21.86
CA PRO A 511 49.89 -22.52 22.48
C PRO A 511 51.02 -22.31 21.48
N GLN A 512 51.86 -21.30 21.71
CA GLN A 512 53.12 -21.18 20.97
C GLN A 512 54.10 -22.23 21.50
N ASN A 513 54.18 -23.37 20.83
CA ASN A 513 55.20 -24.37 21.14
C ASN A 513 55.72 -25.12 19.90
N VAL A 514 56.40 -24.39 19.01
CA VAL A 514 57.41 -24.95 18.09
C VAL A 514 58.55 -23.93 17.94
N GLN A 515 59.74 -24.28 18.40
CA GLN A 515 60.98 -23.54 18.07
C GLN A 515 61.52 -24.00 16.72
N PRO A 516 62.15 -23.10 15.95
CA PRO A 516 63.28 -23.47 15.08
C PRO A 516 64.59 -23.04 15.74
N ALA A 517 65.57 -23.95 15.78
CA ALA A 517 66.87 -23.69 16.39
C ALA A 517 67.78 -22.82 15.53
N GLY A 518 68.62 -22.01 16.19
CA GLY A 518 69.95 -21.65 15.68
C GLY A 518 70.10 -20.29 14.98
N ARG A 519 70.57 -19.29 15.74
CA ARG A 519 71.82 -18.53 15.45
C ARG A 519 72.24 -17.75 16.70
N GLN A 520 73.54 -17.70 16.96
CA GLN A 520 74.14 -17.15 18.18
C GLN A 520 74.60 -15.68 18.02
N ALA A 521 74.79 -15.01 19.17
CA ALA A 521 75.53 -13.75 19.40
C ALA A 521 74.88 -12.48 18.78
N LEU A 522 74.77 -11.35 19.49
CA LEU A 522 75.70 -10.70 20.42
C LEU A 522 74.97 -9.93 21.53
N SER A 523 75.63 -9.73 22.68
CA SER A 523 75.12 -8.96 23.83
C SER A 523 75.50 -7.47 23.76
N PRO A 524 74.61 -6.53 24.13
CA PRO A 524 74.99 -5.14 24.39
C PRO A 524 75.64 -4.98 25.80
N PRO A 525 76.58 -4.04 25.99
CA PRO A 525 77.31 -3.87 27.24
C PRO A 525 76.52 -3.09 28.32
N PRO A 526 76.93 -3.18 29.60
CA PRO A 526 76.25 -2.51 30.71
C PRO A 526 76.75 -1.09 30.97
N GLY A 527 75.84 -0.23 31.45
CA GLY A 527 76.20 0.99 32.19
C GLY A 527 75.53 2.27 31.67
N PHE A 528 74.41 2.65 32.28
CA PHE A 528 74.12 4.02 32.76
C PHE A 528 72.92 3.95 33.71
N GLN A 529 73.05 4.53 34.91
CA GLN A 529 71.97 4.67 35.90
C GLN A 529 71.29 6.05 35.79
N ALA A 530 70.16 6.17 36.50
CA ALA A 530 69.40 7.37 36.89
C ALA A 530 68.22 7.72 35.96
N VAL A 531 66.97 7.42 36.34
CA VAL A 531 66.09 8.13 37.31
C VAL A 531 65.32 9.27 36.64
N PHE A 532 63.99 9.30 36.85
CA PHE A 532 63.04 10.43 37.02
C PHE A 532 61.60 10.05 36.56
N PRO A 533 60.53 10.72 37.07
CA PRO A 533 59.48 9.99 37.78
C PRO A 533 58.08 10.06 37.14
N GLN A 534 57.10 9.47 37.84
CA GLN A 534 55.69 9.77 37.65
C GLN A 534 55.41 11.28 37.72
N GLY A 535 54.60 11.78 36.78
CA GLY A 535 54.00 13.10 36.83
C GLY A 535 52.55 13.05 36.36
N ASN A 536 51.60 13.20 37.28
CA ASN A 536 50.21 13.47 36.95
C ASN A 536 50.08 14.93 36.52
N SER A 537 49.41 15.21 35.39
CA SER A 537 48.41 16.28 35.32
C SER A 537 47.59 16.29 34.04
N THR A 538 46.32 16.65 34.24
CA THR A 538 45.27 16.96 33.29
C THR A 538 45.63 17.98 32.21
N SER A 539 45.25 17.71 30.95
CA SER A 539 44.69 18.72 30.04
C SER A 539 44.02 18.09 28.81
N LEU A 540 42.79 18.51 28.51
CA LEU A 540 42.17 18.31 27.18
C LEU A 540 42.97 19.08 26.10
N PRO A 541 42.93 18.63 24.84
CA PRO A 541 42.35 19.53 23.85
C PRO A 541 41.37 18.87 22.87
N ARG A 542 40.45 19.70 22.36
CA ARG A 542 39.63 19.42 21.17
C ARG A 542 40.53 19.05 19.98
N PHE A 543 40.10 18.09 19.15
CA PHE A 543 40.48 18.05 17.75
C PHE A 543 39.29 17.81 16.82
N SER A 544 39.28 18.55 15.71
CA SER A 544 38.24 18.54 14.69
C SER A 544 38.31 17.28 13.83
N ALA A 545 37.18 16.58 13.66
CA ALA A 545 37.08 15.48 12.70
C ALA A 545 36.92 16.02 11.26
N LYS A 546 37.91 15.74 10.40
CA LYS A 546 37.71 15.61 8.95
C LYS A 546 37.87 14.14 8.57
N PRO A 547 37.04 13.59 7.65
CA PRO A 547 37.08 12.17 7.34
C PRO A 547 38.31 11.80 6.52
N VAL A 548 39.04 10.77 6.95
CA VAL A 548 40.17 10.20 6.21
C VAL A 548 39.67 9.01 5.39
N LEU A 549 39.81 9.10 4.06
CA LEU A 549 39.62 8.00 3.13
C LEU A 549 40.88 7.10 3.20
N LEU A 550 40.71 5.78 3.41
CA LEU A 550 41.81 4.82 3.40
C LEU A 550 41.59 3.74 2.35
N GLU A 551 42.05 4.02 1.13
CA GLU A 551 42.37 2.96 0.17
C GLU A 551 43.70 2.30 0.56
N LYS A 552 43.77 0.96 0.42
CA LYS A 552 45.04 0.21 0.51
C LYS A 552 45.28 -0.55 -0.78
N ARG A 553 46.05 0.04 -1.69
CA ARG A 553 46.88 -0.73 -2.62
C ARG A 553 48.07 -1.33 -1.87
N LYS A 554 48.58 -2.45 -2.38
CA LYS A 554 49.81 -3.07 -1.90
C LYS A 554 50.66 -3.40 -3.13
N GLU A 555 51.63 -2.55 -3.43
CA GLU A 555 52.65 -2.80 -4.44
C GLU A 555 53.90 -3.42 -3.80
N HIS A 556 54.60 -4.28 -4.53
CA HIS A 556 56.04 -4.47 -4.44
C HIS A 556 56.55 -5.12 -5.75
N PRO A 557 57.84 -4.95 -6.10
CA PRO A 557 58.21 -4.60 -7.48
C PRO A 557 58.95 -5.69 -8.27
N ASP A 558 59.13 -5.41 -9.57
CA ASP A 558 59.82 -6.25 -10.56
C ASP A 558 61.30 -6.51 -10.27
N SER A 559 61.88 -7.57 -10.87
CA SER A 559 62.86 -7.38 -11.97
C SER A 559 63.49 -8.66 -12.54
N VAL A 560 63.80 -8.58 -13.86
CA VAL A 560 64.73 -9.37 -14.70
C VAL A 560 64.42 -10.85 -15.05
N ALA A 561 64.48 -11.14 -16.35
CA ALA A 561 64.32 -12.45 -16.98
C ALA A 561 65.66 -13.18 -17.25
N SER A 562 65.66 -14.52 -17.35
CA SER A 562 66.67 -15.28 -18.13
C SER A 562 66.34 -16.78 -18.36
N ALA A 563 66.48 -17.20 -19.62
CA ALA A 563 66.95 -18.52 -20.10
C ALA A 563 66.26 -19.88 -19.73
N ALA A 564 65.60 -20.43 -20.77
CA ALA A 564 65.99 -21.66 -21.50
C ALA A 564 65.81 -23.10 -20.94
N SER A 565 64.92 -23.84 -21.64
CA SER A 565 65.15 -25.16 -22.31
C SER A 565 65.20 -26.52 -21.57
N LYS A 566 64.25 -27.37 -22.01
CA LYS A 566 64.37 -28.78 -22.47
C LYS A 566 64.43 -29.97 -21.48
N ARG A 567 63.46 -30.87 -21.66
CA ARG A 567 63.48 -32.38 -21.81
C ARG A 567 62.07 -32.92 -21.43
N LYS A 568 61.45 -33.96 -22.00
CA LYS A 568 61.71 -35.02 -23.02
C LYS A 568 60.33 -35.43 -23.62
N VAL A 569 60.16 -35.74 -24.93
CA VAL A 569 60.12 -37.09 -25.57
C VAL A 569 59.11 -38.08 -24.93
N GLY A 570 58.21 -38.79 -25.62
CA GLY A 570 57.84 -38.95 -27.06
C GLY A 570 56.32 -39.26 -27.21
N ASN A 571 55.74 -39.81 -28.28
CA ASN A 571 56.28 -40.57 -29.44
C ASN A 571 55.26 -40.62 -30.62
N ASP A 572 55.72 -40.71 -31.88
CA ASP A 572 55.06 -41.08 -33.18
C ASP A 572 53.73 -40.41 -33.65
N GLY A 573 53.49 -40.08 -34.94
CA GLY A 573 54.37 -40.03 -36.13
C GLY A 573 53.61 -39.81 -37.47
N PHE A 574 54.11 -38.89 -38.34
CA PHE A 574 53.87 -38.68 -39.81
C PHE A 574 52.39 -38.55 -40.35
N THR A 575 52.02 -37.69 -41.32
CA THR A 575 52.69 -37.12 -42.52
C THR A 575 52.08 -35.75 -42.96
N VAL A 576 52.72 -35.04 -43.91
CA VAL A 576 52.51 -33.65 -44.45
C VAL A 576 51.91 -33.71 -45.90
N PRO A 577 51.47 -32.66 -46.67
CA PRO A 577 51.16 -31.19 -46.48
C PRO A 577 49.67 -30.81 -46.82
N GLY A 578 49.17 -29.56 -46.87
CA GLY A 578 49.66 -28.20 -46.54
C GLY A 578 48.86 -27.06 -47.24
N GLN A 579 48.76 -25.86 -46.61
CA GLN A 579 48.29 -24.55 -47.15
C GLN A 579 46.83 -24.44 -47.71
N ASN A 580 46.03 -23.38 -47.51
CA ASN A 580 46.30 -21.98 -47.12
C ASN A 580 45.03 -21.22 -46.62
N ARG A 581 45.22 -20.04 -45.99
CA ARG A 581 44.24 -18.96 -45.61
C ARG A 581 43.26 -19.16 -44.43
N VAL A 582 43.43 -18.35 -43.37
CA VAL A 582 42.37 -17.60 -42.63
C VAL A 582 42.96 -16.24 -42.15
N GLU A 583 42.10 -15.27 -41.86
CA GLU A 583 42.37 -13.82 -41.75
C GLU A 583 43.03 -13.31 -40.45
N GLN A 584 43.44 -12.04 -40.49
CA GLN A 584 43.92 -11.25 -39.35
C GLN A 584 42.73 -10.69 -38.53
N PHE A 585 42.85 -10.73 -37.20
CA PHE A 585 42.05 -9.88 -36.30
C PHE A 585 42.96 -8.89 -35.57
N ILE A 586 42.56 -7.61 -35.54
CA ILE A 586 43.25 -6.52 -34.83
C ILE A 586 42.46 -6.19 -33.55
N HIS A 587 43.16 -6.14 -32.42
CA HIS A 587 42.60 -5.75 -31.12
C HIS A 587 42.53 -4.22 -30.98
N GLY A 588 41.38 -3.67 -30.56
CA GLY A 588 41.22 -2.23 -30.31
C GLY A 588 40.10 -1.86 -29.33
N SER A 589 40.41 -0.93 -28.42
CA SER A 589 39.49 -0.06 -27.64
C SER A 589 38.24 -0.67 -26.98
N ALA A 590 38.38 -1.18 -25.75
CA ALA A 590 37.24 -1.41 -24.83
C ALA A 590 37.49 -0.97 -23.36
N SER A 591 38.74 -0.75 -22.94
CA SER A 591 39.11 -0.52 -21.54
C SER A 591 39.16 0.94 -21.07
N GLN A 592 38.98 1.93 -21.95
CA GLN A 592 39.08 3.36 -21.59
C GLN A 592 37.72 4.06 -21.32
N SER A 593 36.59 3.49 -21.75
CA SER A 593 35.28 4.15 -21.58
C SER A 593 34.73 4.07 -20.15
N GLN A 594 34.96 2.96 -19.45
CA GLN A 594 34.45 2.71 -18.10
C GLN A 594 35.07 3.63 -17.02
N ASP A 595 36.33 4.04 -17.20
CA ASP A 595 36.99 5.02 -16.31
C ASP A 595 36.39 6.43 -16.46
N ILE A 596 35.92 6.81 -17.65
CA ILE A 596 35.36 8.15 -17.89
C ILE A 596 33.96 8.28 -17.24
N GLU A 597 33.14 7.24 -17.28
CA GLU A 597 31.82 7.25 -16.62
C GLU A 597 31.93 7.20 -15.10
N THR A 598 32.84 6.40 -14.54
CA THR A 598 33.05 6.35 -13.08
C THR A 598 33.55 7.68 -12.51
N VAL A 599 34.47 8.37 -13.21
CA VAL A 599 34.90 9.73 -12.82
C VAL A 599 33.74 10.74 -12.88
N LYS A 600 32.93 10.73 -13.95
CA LYS A 600 31.72 11.58 -14.03
C LYS A 600 30.72 11.29 -12.90
N LEU A 601 30.56 10.02 -12.53
CA LEU A 601 29.65 9.60 -11.47
C LEU A 601 30.16 10.05 -10.08
N MET A 602 31.47 9.98 -9.84
CA MET A 602 32.11 10.50 -8.63
C MET A 602 31.93 12.02 -8.49
N GLU A 603 32.11 12.77 -9.58
CA GLU A 603 31.92 14.23 -9.59
C GLU A 603 30.45 14.61 -9.35
N LYS A 604 29.50 13.89 -9.98
CA LYS A 604 28.06 14.04 -9.71
C LYS A 604 27.72 13.73 -8.26
N ASN A 605 28.32 12.69 -7.65
CA ASN A 605 28.13 12.35 -6.24
C ASN A 605 28.68 13.46 -5.31
N LYS A 606 29.85 14.03 -5.64
CA LYS A 606 30.44 15.17 -4.91
C LYS A 606 29.54 16.41 -4.96
N ASN A 607 28.96 16.72 -6.12
CA ASN A 607 28.00 17.82 -6.29
C ASN A 607 26.70 17.56 -5.49
N LEU A 608 26.15 16.34 -5.54
CA LEU A 608 24.98 15.96 -4.74
C LEU A 608 25.25 16.08 -3.23
N ARG A 609 26.42 15.66 -2.73
CA ARG A 609 26.80 15.86 -1.32
C ARG A 609 26.87 17.34 -0.92
N ALA A 610 27.38 18.21 -1.80
CA ALA A 610 27.38 19.65 -1.56
C ALA A 610 25.96 20.21 -1.49
N LYS A 611 25.05 19.81 -2.40
CA LYS A 611 23.64 20.18 -2.36
C LYS A 611 22.93 19.69 -1.09
N CYS A 612 23.15 18.44 -0.66
CA CYS A 612 22.59 17.94 0.58
C CYS A 612 23.07 18.72 1.82
N LEU A 613 24.32 19.21 1.82
CA LEU A 613 24.84 20.06 2.88
C LEU A 613 24.15 21.43 2.88
N ASP A 614 23.99 22.05 1.71
CA ASP A 614 23.27 23.33 1.55
C ASP A 614 21.80 23.22 1.99
N HIS A 615 21.08 22.17 1.54
CA HIS A 615 19.72 21.88 2.00
C HIS A 615 19.65 21.68 3.52
N LYS A 616 20.64 21.04 4.14
CA LYS A 616 20.69 20.87 5.60
C LYS A 616 20.85 22.21 6.33
N VAL A 617 21.76 23.07 5.88
CA VAL A 617 21.95 24.43 6.43
C VAL A 617 20.70 25.28 6.24
N ARG A 618 20.07 25.22 5.06
CA ARG A 618 18.83 25.92 4.76
C ARG A 618 17.66 25.44 5.62
N SER A 619 17.57 24.14 5.90
CA SER A 619 16.57 23.56 6.81
C SER A 619 16.75 24.09 8.23
N GLN A 620 17.98 24.07 8.77
CA GLN A 620 18.28 24.60 10.10
C GLN A 620 17.96 26.10 10.22
N ASN A 621 18.25 26.89 9.18
CA ASN A 621 17.88 28.31 9.16
C ASN A 621 16.36 28.54 9.13
N LEU A 622 15.60 27.69 8.43
CA LEU A 622 14.13 27.73 8.43
C LEU A 622 13.54 27.30 9.77
N GLU A 623 14.13 26.32 10.44
CA GLU A 623 13.73 25.84 11.76
C GLU A 623 13.90 26.94 12.82
N VAL A 624 15.06 27.63 12.84
CA VAL A 624 15.28 28.81 13.69
C VAL A 624 14.28 29.93 13.37
N LYS A 625 14.02 30.22 12.09
CA LYS A 625 13.02 31.22 11.70
C LYS A 625 11.61 30.85 12.17
N ALA A 626 11.24 29.56 12.12
CA ALA A 626 9.95 29.08 12.61
C ALA A 626 9.84 29.14 14.14
N MET A 627 10.95 28.95 14.88
CA MET A 627 10.96 29.19 16.34
C MET A 627 10.75 30.67 16.67
N ASN A 628 11.43 31.58 15.96
CA ASN A 628 11.24 33.03 16.16
C ASN A 628 9.80 33.46 15.86
N LEU A 629 9.22 33.03 14.73
CA LEU A 629 7.84 33.34 14.37
C LEU A 629 6.82 32.79 15.37
N ARG A 630 7.07 31.62 15.99
CA ARG A 630 6.23 31.10 17.07
C ARG A 630 6.28 31.99 18.32
N SER A 631 7.46 32.46 18.71
CA SER A 631 7.64 33.40 19.83
C SER A 631 6.97 34.76 19.57
N GLU A 632 7.08 35.30 18.34
CA GLU A 632 6.38 36.52 17.93
C GLU A 632 4.85 36.35 18.00
N LEU A 633 4.32 35.21 17.51
CA LEU A 633 2.89 34.91 17.52
C LEU A 633 2.34 34.75 18.96
N GLU A 634 3.12 34.14 19.85
CA GLU A 634 2.77 34.02 21.27
C GLU A 634 2.77 35.38 21.98
N ASN A 635 3.74 36.26 21.71
CA ASN A 635 3.73 37.64 22.20
C ASN A 635 2.51 38.42 21.69
N VAL A 636 2.19 38.35 20.39
CA VAL A 636 1.00 39.00 19.80
C VAL A 636 -0.30 38.45 20.43
N LYS A 637 -0.35 37.15 20.74
CA LYS A 637 -1.49 36.56 21.44
C LYS A 637 -1.63 37.10 22.86
N SER A 638 -0.54 37.24 23.62
CA SER A 638 -0.56 37.84 24.95
C SER A 638 -0.96 39.32 24.94
N GLU A 639 -0.49 40.09 23.94
CA GLU A 639 -0.93 41.47 23.70
C GLU A 639 -2.45 41.55 23.42
N TYR A 640 -2.97 40.66 22.57
CA TYR A 640 -4.39 40.56 22.27
C TYR A 640 -5.22 40.19 23.50
N GLU A 641 -4.80 39.19 24.28
CA GLU A 641 -5.47 38.81 25.52
C GLU A 641 -5.49 39.98 26.53
N ARG A 642 -4.41 40.76 26.66
CA ARG A 642 -4.38 41.97 27.50
C ARG A 642 -5.38 43.03 27.02
N LEU A 643 -5.39 43.33 25.72
CA LEU A 643 -6.31 44.31 25.12
C LEU A 643 -7.78 43.89 25.30
N MET A 644 -8.10 42.60 25.23
CA MET A 644 -9.44 42.09 25.46
C MET A 644 -9.90 42.29 26.92
N VAL A 645 -9.01 42.12 27.90
CA VAL A 645 -9.29 42.41 29.32
C VAL A 645 -9.51 43.91 29.55
N GLU A 646 -8.68 44.77 28.94
CA GLU A 646 -8.83 46.22 29.02
C GLU A 646 -10.15 46.72 28.41
N LEU A 647 -10.56 46.13 27.28
CA LEU A 647 -11.84 46.43 26.63
C LEU A 647 -13.05 46.03 27.49
N GLN A 648 -12.98 44.88 28.16
CA GLN A 648 -14.01 44.45 29.13
C GLN A 648 -14.09 45.39 30.35
N ALA A 649 -12.95 45.87 30.86
CA ALA A 649 -12.92 46.84 31.95
C ALA A 649 -13.56 48.19 31.55
N LEU A 650 -13.30 48.67 30.33
CA LEU A 650 -13.89 49.91 29.81
C LEU A 650 -15.41 49.83 29.65
N ASP A 651 -15.96 48.68 29.27
CA ASP A 651 -17.42 48.51 29.16
C ASP A 651 -18.11 48.41 30.52
N LEU A 652 -17.45 47.89 31.55
CA LEU A 652 -17.92 47.99 32.95
C LEU A 652 -18.00 49.45 33.41
N VAL A 653 -16.93 50.24 33.17
CA VAL A 653 -16.90 51.67 33.53
C VAL A 653 -17.99 52.47 32.79
N LYS A 654 -18.23 52.21 31.49
CA LYS A 654 -19.37 52.81 30.77
C LYS A 654 -20.72 52.40 31.35
N GLY A 655 -20.85 51.15 31.81
CA GLY A 655 -22.04 50.62 32.47
C GLY A 655 -22.32 51.23 33.85
N GLU A 656 -21.30 51.70 34.56
CA GLU A 656 -21.45 52.49 35.80
C GLU A 656 -21.72 53.97 35.49
N HIS A 657 -21.03 54.57 34.52
CA HIS A 657 -21.29 55.95 34.11
C HIS A 657 -22.72 56.16 33.60
N ARG A 658 -23.29 55.19 32.87
CA ARG A 658 -24.72 55.20 32.48
C ARG A 658 -25.70 55.01 33.65
N ARG A 659 -25.27 54.44 34.78
CA ARG A 659 -26.10 54.33 35.99
C ARG A 659 -26.08 55.64 36.78
N ASN A 660 -24.91 56.26 36.93
CA ASN A 660 -24.75 57.52 37.68
C ASN A 660 -25.27 58.78 36.95
N VAL A 661 -25.61 58.68 35.66
CA VAL A 661 -26.25 59.76 34.88
C VAL A 661 -27.80 59.62 34.86
N ASN A 662 -28.33 58.49 35.33
CA ASN A 662 -29.77 58.22 35.42
C ASN A 662 -30.31 58.26 36.88
N THR A 663 -29.56 58.91 37.77
CA THR A 663 -29.90 59.21 39.17
C THR A 663 -29.70 60.69 39.43
#